data_AF-A0A8H3TSM2-F1
#
_entry.id   AF-A0A8H3TSM2-F1
#
_cell.length_a   1.000
_cell.length_b   1.000
_cell.length_c   1.000
_cell.angle_alpha   90.00
_cell.angle_beta   90.00
_cell.angle_gamma   90.00
#
_symmetry.space_group_name_H-M   'P 1'
#
loop_
_entity.id
_entity.type
_entity.pdbx_description
1 polymer ?
#
loop_
_entity_poly.entity_id
_entity_poly.type
_entity_poly.pdbx_seq_one_letter_code
_entity_poly.pdbx_strand_id
1 'polypeptide(L)'
;MDVPVPRTSSRPLSDADARLKRDVYGPSALRRSGQRNDHWAGREMTIRREEARWIVGFTALAVMVRCWKIWQPTSVVFDEVHFGGFARKYIKQTFFMDVHPPLAKLLITLAALVGRFDGDFDFKDIGKDYLEPHVPYVTMRLLPALLGVATVPLAYLTLRQGYGTRRTTAALAALLITFENGLVTQSRLILLDSPLIFFTALTAYFFVRFSALETTTAQHPGGAVRGGGPFTRPWWTYLFLTGLSLGAVVSCKWVGLFTIATIGLPIIRQLWILLGDLRTTPRQWARHFAARALCLIVVPVVFYMFMFQIHFWVLNRSGEGDGFMSSEFQHTLIGHGMEDTYADVAYGSTVSIRHVNTQGGYLHSHAHSYPTGSQQQQITLYPHRDENNAWRIVNGSAESGPASYDWSVIPLQYIENGAKVRLEHVVTDKRLHSHEVRPPISEVDFQNEVSGYGFPGFAGDANDDFIVELTPDTRGGKDKRKARHQLRTLRSHFRLKHALTGCYLFSHKVKLPEWGFEQQEVTCNKNPTWDNSLWYVETNTHPLLGPGSETVNYHKPGFLAKFLELQAVMWQTNQGLTDRHAYDSRPSAWPILRRGINFWVKEQKQVYLIGNPVTWWTSTLAVLAYLGLRALLVLREKRGYRDLERPTIRVYDEICGFLVIGWAMHFLPFFLMQRQLFLHHYFPALYFAILCSCAVFDLFTRNLRQARRVQIAVVYMLFVLYCFRKFSPLTYAGEWTKKECINAKYLPHWDFNCDGFPESRDAYHLHKEAQPSVVTSTAVNAETTLAPLVPEPGRNVFEDLKDEPEQKTIAVAGAPREDEMPVSSSPDGPAGGGGADETLSAAGDNAQDTRAPLGKDAGAAEATFADAVGGGSGWQGGAEDAPGVVIPREEKQDEVGTEEEGGSGRFELDDEQVDLVEQALKRADADAEGLE
;
A
#
# COMPACT_ATOMS: atom_id res chain seq x y z
N MET A 1 -84.82 -3.00 27.30
CA MET A 1 -84.03 -4.24 27.50
C MET A 1 -82.59 -3.82 27.38
N ASP A 2 -81.95 -3.67 28.52
CA ASP A 2 -80.77 -2.83 28.67
C ASP A 2 -79.65 -3.69 29.26
N VAL A 3 -78.48 -3.68 28.63
CA VAL A 3 -77.24 -4.18 29.23
C VAL A 3 -76.16 -3.13 28.94
N PRO A 4 -75.75 -2.32 29.94
CA PRO A 4 -74.81 -1.22 29.73
C PRO A 4 -73.34 -1.67 29.77
N VAL A 5 -72.49 -0.90 29.09
CA VAL A 5 -71.02 -1.07 29.12
C VAL A 5 -70.45 -0.57 30.45
N PRO A 6 -69.56 -1.31 31.13
CA PRO A 6 -68.94 -0.86 32.38
C PRO A 6 -67.94 0.29 32.13
N ARG A 7 -67.98 1.31 33.00
CA ARG A 7 -66.96 2.37 33.07
C ARG A 7 -65.78 1.90 33.92
N THR A 8 -64.55 2.15 33.48
CA THR A 8 -63.36 2.14 34.34
C THR A 8 -62.65 3.48 34.29
N SER A 9 -62.15 3.93 35.45
CA SER A 9 -61.75 5.31 35.72
C SER A 9 -60.52 5.80 34.96
N SER A 10 -60.57 7.04 34.48
CA SER A 10 -59.38 7.83 34.14
C SER A 10 -58.73 8.34 35.43
N ARG A 11 -57.49 7.94 35.71
CA ARG A 11 -56.63 8.70 36.65
C ARG A 11 -56.33 10.08 36.06
N PRO A 12 -56.25 11.16 36.87
CA PRO A 12 -55.69 12.42 36.41
C PRO A 12 -54.21 12.21 36.05
N LEU A 13 -53.79 12.78 34.92
CA LEU A 13 -52.38 12.81 34.49
C LEU A 13 -51.57 13.69 35.44
N SER A 14 -50.30 13.35 35.69
CA SER A 14 -49.43 14.20 36.50
C SER A 14 -49.03 15.47 35.75
N ASP A 15 -48.62 16.52 36.48
CA ASP A 15 -48.12 17.75 35.84
C ASP A 15 -46.81 17.51 35.05
N ALA A 16 -46.09 16.41 35.31
CA ALA A 16 -44.98 15.95 34.50
C ALA A 16 -45.44 15.39 33.13
N ASP A 17 -46.51 14.57 33.11
CA ASP A 17 -47.12 14.07 31.87
C ASP A 17 -47.68 15.22 31.01
N ALA A 18 -48.23 16.25 31.66
CA ALA A 18 -48.74 17.45 30.99
C ALA A 18 -47.63 18.26 30.31
N ARG A 19 -46.42 18.31 30.89
CA ARG A 19 -45.22 18.93 30.29
C ARG A 19 -44.69 18.08 29.14
N LEU A 20 -44.52 16.77 29.33
CA LEU A 20 -44.10 15.82 28.29
C LEU A 20 -45.02 15.85 27.04
N LYS A 21 -46.33 16.06 27.21
CA LYS A 21 -47.26 16.22 26.07
C LYS A 21 -47.14 17.56 25.35
N ARG A 22 -46.75 18.65 26.03
CA ARG A 22 -46.58 19.98 25.40
C ARG A 22 -45.38 20.05 24.46
N ASP A 23 -44.27 19.39 24.80
CA ASP A 23 -43.03 19.50 24.03
C ASP A 23 -42.95 18.55 22.81
N VAL A 24 -43.90 17.62 22.65
CA VAL A 24 -43.82 16.54 21.63
C VAL A 24 -44.92 16.60 20.56
N TYR A 25 -46.13 17.10 20.84
CA TYR A 25 -47.21 17.18 19.84
C TYR A 25 -48.13 18.41 20.00
N GLY A 26 -48.08 19.36 19.05
CA GLY A 26 -48.99 20.53 19.02
C GLY A 26 -49.04 21.29 17.68
N PRO A 27 -49.83 20.86 16.68
CA PRO A 27 -49.92 21.50 15.37
C PRO A 27 -51.00 22.60 15.29
N SER A 28 -50.84 23.72 16.01
CA SER A 28 -51.92 24.73 16.15
C SER A 28 -51.50 26.21 16.20
N ALA A 29 -50.48 26.63 15.43
CA ALA A 29 -50.01 28.02 15.42
C ALA A 29 -49.55 28.58 14.04
N LEU A 30 -50.01 28.02 12.91
CA LEU A 30 -49.55 28.47 11.58
C LEU A 30 -50.65 28.42 10.48
N ARG A 31 -51.76 29.14 10.70
CA ARG A 31 -52.87 29.25 9.72
C ARG A 31 -53.20 30.69 9.31
N ARG A 32 -52.19 31.54 9.08
CA ARG A 32 -52.37 32.92 8.57
C ARG A 32 -51.17 33.55 7.84
N SER A 33 -50.56 32.85 6.88
CA SER A 33 -49.87 33.50 5.76
C SER A 33 -49.93 32.64 4.50
N GLY A 34 -50.33 33.23 3.38
CA GLY A 34 -50.53 32.51 2.12
C GLY A 34 -49.32 32.62 1.20
N GLN A 35 -48.35 31.71 1.31
CA GLN A 35 -47.31 31.50 0.29
C GLN A 35 -46.86 30.04 0.25
N ARG A 36 -46.81 29.47 -0.96
CA ARG A 36 -46.36 28.09 -1.24
C ARG A 36 -44.97 27.83 -0.67
N ASN A 37 -44.81 26.80 0.18
CA ASN A 37 -43.51 26.39 0.69
C ASN A 37 -43.33 24.85 0.76
N ASP A 38 -44.08 24.11 -0.06
CA ASP A 38 -43.94 22.67 -0.27
C ASP A 38 -42.63 22.38 -1.03
N HIS A 39 -41.52 22.30 -0.29
CA HIS A 39 -40.17 22.29 -0.89
C HIS A 39 -39.26 21.12 -0.49
N TRP A 40 -39.66 20.29 0.48
CA TRP A 40 -38.90 19.09 0.88
C TRP A 40 -39.67 17.77 0.69
N ALA A 41 -40.98 17.72 0.93
CA ALA A 41 -41.77 16.51 0.77
C ALA A 41 -42.07 16.20 -0.72
N GLY A 42 -41.89 14.93 -1.12
CA GLY A 42 -42.55 14.36 -2.32
C GLY A 42 -42.05 14.79 -3.70
N ARG A 43 -40.77 15.16 -3.89
CA ARG A 43 -40.22 15.36 -5.25
C ARG A 43 -39.99 14.02 -5.97
N GLU A 44 -40.68 13.82 -7.09
CA GLU A 44 -40.55 12.65 -7.97
C GLU A 44 -39.10 12.36 -8.35
N MET A 45 -38.75 11.07 -8.42
CA MET A 45 -37.36 10.59 -8.63
C MET A 45 -36.89 10.69 -10.09
N THR A 46 -37.72 11.18 -11.00
CA THR A 46 -37.44 11.27 -12.44
C THR A 46 -36.61 12.51 -12.78
N ILE A 47 -35.55 12.35 -13.59
CA ILE A 47 -34.81 13.48 -14.17
C ILE A 47 -35.77 14.32 -15.01
N ARG A 48 -36.00 15.58 -14.61
CA ARG A 48 -36.86 16.50 -15.36
C ARG A 48 -36.19 16.87 -16.69
N ARG A 49 -36.97 17.12 -17.76
CA ARG A 49 -36.43 17.51 -19.09
C ARG A 49 -35.44 18.68 -19.03
N GLU A 50 -35.65 19.65 -18.13
CA GLU A 50 -34.71 20.75 -17.89
C GLU A 50 -33.39 20.28 -17.26
N GLU A 51 -33.44 19.33 -16.33
CA GLU A 51 -32.26 18.82 -15.62
C GLU A 51 -31.47 17.86 -16.51
N ALA A 52 -32.14 17.12 -17.40
CA ALA A 52 -31.50 16.38 -18.49
C ALA A 52 -30.72 17.33 -19.43
N ARG A 53 -31.25 18.51 -19.79
CA ARG A 53 -30.53 19.51 -20.59
C ARG A 53 -29.27 20.01 -19.87
N TRP A 54 -29.33 20.27 -18.56
CA TRP A 54 -28.15 20.64 -17.77
C TRP A 54 -27.11 19.51 -17.75
N ILE A 55 -27.53 18.26 -17.51
CA ILE A 55 -26.65 17.08 -17.48
C ILE A 55 -25.95 16.89 -18.83
N VAL A 56 -26.69 16.94 -19.94
CA VAL A 56 -26.13 16.85 -21.30
C VAL A 56 -25.17 18.00 -21.59
N GLY A 57 -25.52 19.24 -21.22
CA GLY A 57 -24.66 20.42 -21.39
C GLY A 57 -23.33 20.32 -20.62
N PHE A 58 -23.36 19.91 -19.35
CA PHE A 58 -22.13 19.70 -18.58
C PHE A 58 -21.33 18.50 -19.08
N THR A 59 -21.98 17.44 -19.55
CA THR A 59 -21.29 16.26 -20.13
C THR A 59 -20.58 16.65 -21.42
N ALA A 60 -21.25 17.38 -22.33
CA ALA A 60 -20.64 17.88 -23.57
C ALA A 60 -19.45 18.82 -23.29
N LEU A 61 -19.61 19.75 -22.35
CA LEU A 61 -18.52 20.64 -21.93
C LEU A 61 -17.34 19.85 -21.31
N ALA A 62 -17.62 18.85 -20.47
CA ALA A 62 -16.60 17.99 -19.89
C ALA A 62 -15.87 17.15 -20.95
N VAL A 63 -16.56 16.66 -22.00
CA VAL A 63 -15.92 16.01 -23.16
C VAL A 63 -15.01 16.99 -23.87
N MET A 64 -15.51 18.19 -24.21
CA MET A 64 -14.71 19.25 -24.86
C MET A 64 -13.45 19.60 -24.08
N VAL A 65 -13.48 19.57 -22.74
CA VAL A 65 -12.33 19.88 -21.89
C VAL A 65 -11.39 18.67 -21.72
N ARG A 66 -11.89 17.49 -21.33
CA ARG A 66 -11.03 16.32 -21.03
C ARG A 66 -10.47 15.62 -22.26
N CYS A 67 -11.22 15.59 -23.35
CA CYS A 67 -10.79 14.96 -24.60
C CYS A 67 -10.01 15.92 -25.53
N TRP A 68 -9.82 17.18 -25.12
CA TRP A 68 -9.03 18.15 -25.91
C TRP A 68 -7.59 17.68 -26.08
N LYS A 69 -7.14 17.62 -27.35
CA LYS A 69 -5.79 17.18 -27.73
C LYS A 69 -5.35 15.88 -27.03
N ILE A 70 -6.25 14.90 -26.85
CA ILE A 70 -5.96 13.66 -26.09
C ILE A 70 -4.79 12.84 -26.67
N TRP A 71 -4.51 13.01 -27.97
CA TRP A 71 -3.33 12.47 -28.66
C TRP A 71 -2.00 13.17 -28.32
N GLN A 72 -2.01 14.27 -27.57
CA GLN A 72 -0.83 15.04 -27.16
C GLN A 72 -0.60 14.86 -25.64
N PRO A 73 0.62 14.54 -25.17
CA PRO A 73 1.84 14.26 -25.95
C PRO A 73 1.76 12.91 -26.70
N THR A 74 2.57 12.74 -27.75
CA THR A 74 2.66 11.51 -28.57
C THR A 74 3.50 10.41 -27.93
N SER A 75 3.98 10.62 -26.71
CA SER A 75 4.92 9.77 -26.00
C SER A 75 4.42 9.38 -24.61
N VAL A 76 5.09 8.38 -24.01
CA VAL A 76 4.86 7.87 -22.66
C VAL A 76 5.05 8.98 -21.61
N VAL A 77 4.15 9.04 -20.65
CA VAL A 77 4.14 10.01 -19.53
C VAL A 77 4.36 9.26 -18.20
N PHE A 78 4.75 9.97 -17.13
CA PHE A 78 4.81 9.45 -15.76
C PHE A 78 3.58 8.59 -15.41
N ASP A 79 3.82 7.47 -14.74
CA ASP A 79 2.87 6.39 -14.43
C ASP A 79 2.18 5.68 -15.63
N GLU A 80 2.18 6.25 -16.86
CA GLU A 80 1.82 5.46 -18.05
C GLU A 80 2.81 4.32 -18.31
N VAL A 81 4.07 4.49 -17.88
CA VAL A 81 5.09 3.42 -17.84
C VAL A 81 4.57 2.18 -17.13
N HIS A 82 3.99 2.37 -15.94
CA HIS A 82 3.45 1.29 -15.10
C HIS A 82 2.15 0.73 -15.70
N PHE A 83 1.15 1.56 -15.94
CA PHE A 83 -0.19 1.07 -16.31
C PHE A 83 -0.30 0.63 -17.78
N GLY A 84 0.51 1.18 -18.67
CA GLY A 84 0.72 0.66 -20.03
C GLY A 84 1.49 -0.67 -20.02
N GLY A 85 2.58 -0.75 -19.25
CA GLY A 85 3.34 -1.99 -19.06
C GLY A 85 2.49 -3.13 -18.49
N PHE A 86 1.62 -2.85 -17.51
CA PHE A 86 0.66 -3.83 -16.99
C PHE A 86 -0.41 -4.22 -18.02
N ALA A 87 -0.89 -3.29 -18.85
CA ALA A 87 -1.82 -3.63 -19.94
C ALA A 87 -1.17 -4.57 -20.97
N ARG A 88 0.10 -4.32 -21.34
CA ARG A 88 0.92 -5.26 -22.13
C ARG A 88 1.00 -6.65 -21.49
N LYS A 89 1.28 -6.73 -20.18
CA LYS A 89 1.39 -8.02 -19.47
C LYS A 89 0.06 -8.78 -19.43
N TYR A 90 -1.09 -8.11 -19.36
CA TYR A 90 -2.41 -8.75 -19.55
C TYR A 90 -2.65 -9.23 -20.99
N ILE A 91 -2.34 -8.42 -22.02
CA ILE A 91 -2.50 -8.84 -23.43
C ILE A 91 -1.64 -10.07 -23.73
N LYS A 92 -0.41 -10.13 -23.20
CA LYS A 92 0.50 -11.27 -23.34
C LYS A 92 0.25 -12.42 -22.35
N GLN A 93 -0.74 -12.30 -21.46
CA GLN A 93 -1.14 -13.30 -20.45
C GLN A 93 -0.03 -13.67 -19.43
N THR A 94 1.06 -12.89 -19.38
CA THR A 94 2.22 -13.08 -18.51
C THR A 94 1.93 -12.57 -17.10
N PHE A 95 2.04 -13.44 -16.08
CA PHE A 95 1.77 -13.07 -14.70
C PHE A 95 2.68 -11.95 -14.20
N PHE A 96 2.12 -11.07 -13.37
CA PHE A 96 2.84 -10.00 -12.72
C PHE A 96 2.22 -9.68 -11.36
N MET A 97 3.02 -9.14 -10.45
CA MET A 97 2.59 -8.66 -9.14
C MET A 97 2.58 -7.13 -9.15
N ASP A 98 1.57 -6.53 -8.51
CA ASP A 98 1.40 -5.09 -8.33
C ASP A 98 0.62 -4.82 -7.03
N VAL A 99 0.95 -3.75 -6.32
CA VAL A 99 0.34 -3.32 -5.05
C VAL A 99 -1.08 -2.79 -5.18
N HIS A 100 -1.63 -2.73 -6.39
CA HIS A 100 -2.99 -2.27 -6.65
C HIS A 100 -3.91 -3.39 -7.15
N PRO A 101 -5.17 -3.44 -6.70
CA PRO A 101 -6.18 -4.35 -7.24
C PRO A 101 -6.44 -4.20 -8.76
N PRO A 102 -7.04 -5.21 -9.42
CA PRO A 102 -6.89 -5.36 -10.87
C PRO A 102 -7.88 -4.56 -11.73
N LEU A 103 -9.04 -4.12 -11.25
CA LEU A 103 -10.12 -3.57 -12.10
C LEU A 103 -9.67 -2.39 -12.95
N ALA A 104 -8.96 -1.41 -12.39
CA ALA A 104 -8.51 -0.25 -13.16
C ALA A 104 -7.56 -0.64 -14.31
N LYS A 105 -6.68 -1.62 -14.06
CA LYS A 105 -5.74 -2.14 -15.06
C LYS A 105 -6.44 -3.02 -16.10
N LEU A 106 -7.41 -3.84 -15.69
CA LEU A 106 -8.26 -4.62 -16.60
C LEU A 106 -9.12 -3.72 -17.50
N LEU A 107 -9.62 -2.59 -16.98
CA LEU A 107 -10.33 -1.57 -17.75
C LEU A 107 -9.40 -0.91 -18.79
N ILE A 108 -8.20 -0.49 -18.40
CA ILE A 108 -7.19 0.05 -19.34
C ILE A 108 -6.81 -1.00 -20.40
N THR A 109 -6.67 -2.27 -20.01
CA THR A 109 -6.41 -3.39 -20.93
C THR A 109 -7.56 -3.58 -21.92
N LEU A 110 -8.83 -3.46 -21.48
CA LEU A 110 -9.99 -3.51 -22.36
C LEU A 110 -9.97 -2.37 -23.40
N ALA A 111 -9.54 -1.16 -23.02
CA ALA A 111 -9.35 -0.07 -23.96
C ALA A 111 -8.22 -0.36 -24.98
N ALA A 112 -7.10 -0.94 -24.53
CA ALA A 112 -6.01 -1.38 -25.41
C ALA A 112 -6.45 -2.48 -26.39
N LEU A 113 -7.24 -3.46 -25.92
CA LEU A 113 -7.80 -4.55 -26.72
C LEU A 113 -8.79 -4.03 -27.79
N VAL A 114 -9.66 -3.08 -27.42
CA VAL A 114 -10.54 -2.37 -28.38
C VAL A 114 -9.73 -1.56 -29.38
N GLY A 115 -8.61 -0.97 -28.94
CA GLY A 115 -7.62 -0.33 -29.80
C GLY A 115 -6.77 -1.28 -30.66
N ARG A 116 -6.92 -2.61 -30.51
CA ARG A 116 -6.13 -3.66 -31.15
C ARG A 116 -4.63 -3.62 -30.83
N PHE A 117 -4.26 -3.33 -29.59
CA PHE A 117 -2.88 -3.43 -29.13
C PHE A 117 -2.38 -4.88 -29.11
N ASP A 118 -1.19 -5.12 -29.65
CA ASP A 118 -0.47 -6.40 -29.70
C ASP A 118 0.24 -6.76 -28.38
N GLY A 119 0.66 -5.76 -27.60
CA GLY A 119 1.48 -5.95 -26.41
C GLY A 119 2.99 -5.97 -26.69
N ASP A 120 3.48 -5.55 -27.86
CA ASP A 120 4.92 -5.55 -28.14
C ASP A 120 5.64 -4.36 -27.50
N PHE A 121 5.12 -3.14 -27.64
CA PHE A 121 5.70 -1.92 -27.04
C PHE A 121 5.83 -2.00 -25.51
N ASP A 122 7.05 -1.81 -24.99
CA ASP A 122 7.42 -2.14 -23.60
C ASP A 122 6.95 -1.15 -22.52
N PHE A 123 6.63 0.11 -22.88
CA PHE A 123 6.35 1.22 -21.97
C PHE A 123 7.46 1.57 -20.96
N LYS A 124 8.72 1.15 -21.15
CA LYS A 124 9.78 1.36 -20.14
C LYS A 124 10.04 2.84 -19.83
N ASP A 125 10.29 3.64 -20.87
CA ASP A 125 10.90 4.97 -20.73
C ASP A 125 9.89 6.12 -20.89
N ILE A 126 9.96 7.12 -20.01
CA ILE A 126 9.19 8.38 -20.18
C ILE A 126 9.74 9.13 -21.40
N GLY A 127 8.86 9.61 -22.28
CA GLY A 127 9.24 10.32 -23.50
C GLY A 127 9.43 9.44 -24.75
N LYS A 128 9.47 8.10 -24.58
CA LYS A 128 9.43 7.11 -25.68
C LYS A 128 8.19 7.30 -26.54
N ASP A 129 8.33 7.28 -27.85
CA ASP A 129 7.24 7.67 -28.76
C ASP A 129 6.28 6.51 -29.06
N TYR A 130 4.99 6.84 -29.20
CA TYR A 130 3.94 5.87 -29.53
C TYR A 130 3.67 5.79 -31.04
N LEU A 131 4.14 6.77 -31.85
CA LEU A 131 3.79 6.87 -33.26
C LEU A 131 4.46 5.81 -34.14
N GLU A 132 5.78 5.65 -34.03
CA GLU A 132 6.53 4.67 -34.84
C GLU A 132 6.09 3.23 -34.56
N PRO A 133 5.88 2.80 -33.30
CA PRO A 133 5.39 1.44 -32.99
C PRO A 133 3.86 1.31 -33.10
N HIS A 134 3.17 2.32 -33.66
CA HIS A 134 1.72 2.35 -33.91
C HIS A 134 0.82 2.01 -32.70
N VAL A 135 1.27 2.31 -31.48
CA VAL A 135 0.55 1.98 -30.24
C VAL A 135 -0.81 2.71 -30.19
N PRO A 136 -1.93 2.06 -29.85
CA PRO A 136 -3.24 2.70 -29.82
C PRO A 136 -3.48 3.54 -28.55
N TYR A 137 -2.45 4.28 -28.08
CA TYR A 137 -2.44 5.05 -26.83
C TYR A 137 -3.62 6.03 -26.69
N VAL A 138 -4.11 6.57 -27.81
CA VAL A 138 -5.30 7.43 -27.87
C VAL A 138 -6.54 6.73 -27.33
N THR A 139 -6.74 5.44 -27.65
CA THR A 139 -7.86 4.64 -27.15
C THR A 139 -7.70 4.32 -25.67
N MET A 140 -6.47 3.99 -25.24
CA MET A 140 -6.12 3.71 -23.85
C MET A 140 -6.34 4.94 -22.95
N ARG A 141 -6.01 6.15 -23.42
CA ARG A 141 -6.30 7.42 -22.74
C ARG A 141 -7.77 7.82 -22.76
N LEU A 142 -8.50 7.46 -23.81
CA LEU A 142 -9.92 7.82 -23.96
C LEU A 142 -10.80 7.22 -22.86
N LEU A 143 -10.50 6.02 -22.36
CA LEU A 143 -11.30 5.41 -21.29
C LEU A 143 -11.17 6.16 -19.94
N PRO A 144 -9.96 6.41 -19.37
CA PRO A 144 -9.77 7.33 -18.25
C PRO A 144 -10.43 8.70 -18.49
N ALA A 145 -10.37 9.24 -19.70
CA ALA A 145 -10.96 10.54 -20.03
C ALA A 145 -12.50 10.51 -19.95
N LEU A 146 -13.14 9.47 -20.48
CA LEU A 146 -14.60 9.28 -20.43
C LEU A 146 -15.11 9.00 -19.01
N LEU A 147 -14.36 8.25 -18.20
CA LEU A 147 -14.66 8.07 -16.77
C LEU A 147 -14.52 9.40 -16.02
N GLY A 148 -13.49 10.18 -16.35
CA GLY A 148 -13.28 11.55 -15.87
C GLY A 148 -14.43 12.49 -16.25
N VAL A 149 -14.93 12.39 -17.49
CA VAL A 149 -16.12 13.12 -17.98
C VAL A 149 -17.34 12.76 -17.14
N ALA A 150 -17.56 11.48 -16.85
CA ALA A 150 -18.71 11.00 -16.10
C ALA A 150 -18.72 11.46 -14.63
N THR A 151 -17.57 11.87 -14.04
CA THR A 151 -17.54 12.47 -12.69
C THR A 151 -18.31 13.79 -12.58
N VAL A 152 -18.35 14.58 -13.66
CA VAL A 152 -18.99 15.91 -13.70
C VAL A 152 -20.52 15.86 -13.54
N PRO A 153 -21.28 15.06 -14.33
CA PRO A 153 -22.71 14.91 -14.08
C PRO A 153 -23.00 14.19 -12.76
N LEU A 154 -22.13 13.29 -12.27
CA LEU A 154 -22.28 12.68 -10.94
C LEU A 154 -22.17 13.72 -9.81
N ALA A 155 -21.24 14.68 -9.91
CA ALA A 155 -21.15 15.80 -8.96
C ALA A 155 -22.42 16.69 -8.97
N TYR A 156 -22.92 17.03 -10.17
CA TYR A 156 -24.20 17.74 -10.33
C TYR A 156 -25.34 16.97 -9.65
N LEU A 157 -25.48 15.69 -9.96
CA LEU A 157 -26.55 14.82 -9.47
C LEU A 157 -26.48 14.59 -7.95
N THR A 158 -25.28 14.47 -7.38
CA THR A 158 -25.07 14.32 -5.93
C THR A 158 -25.62 15.52 -5.17
N LEU A 159 -25.24 16.75 -5.54
CA LEU A 159 -25.77 17.96 -4.90
C LEU A 159 -27.24 18.24 -5.26
N ARG A 160 -27.66 17.97 -6.50
CA ARG A 160 -29.01 18.32 -6.99
C ARG A 160 -30.10 17.33 -6.56
N GLN A 161 -29.86 16.03 -6.71
CA GLN A 161 -30.83 14.94 -6.46
C GLN A 161 -30.57 14.18 -5.17
N GLY A 162 -29.33 14.14 -4.68
CA GLY A 162 -29.02 13.63 -3.36
C GLY A 162 -29.47 14.62 -2.29
N TYR A 163 -28.83 15.79 -2.27
CA TYR A 163 -29.04 16.83 -1.24
C TYR A 163 -30.09 17.90 -1.56
N GLY A 164 -30.74 17.83 -2.72
CA GLY A 164 -31.84 18.74 -3.07
C GLY A 164 -31.44 20.21 -3.31
N THR A 165 -30.15 20.53 -3.36
CA THR A 165 -29.62 21.91 -3.46
C THR A 165 -30.13 22.66 -4.70
N ARG A 166 -29.99 23.99 -4.69
CA ARG A 166 -30.38 24.85 -5.81
C ARG A 166 -29.53 24.54 -7.05
N ARG A 167 -30.17 24.58 -8.23
CA ARG A 167 -29.55 24.30 -9.54
C ARG A 167 -28.22 25.04 -9.78
N THR A 168 -28.10 26.28 -9.31
CA THR A 168 -26.86 27.08 -9.43
C THR A 168 -25.68 26.54 -8.61
N THR A 169 -25.92 25.86 -7.48
CA THR A 169 -24.85 25.22 -6.68
C THR A 169 -24.42 23.91 -7.32
N ALA A 170 -25.37 23.09 -7.78
CA ALA A 170 -25.05 21.87 -8.52
C ALA A 170 -24.31 22.17 -9.85
N ALA A 171 -24.72 23.24 -10.55
CA ALA A 171 -24.02 23.75 -11.72
C ALA A 171 -22.58 24.22 -11.39
N LEU A 172 -22.40 24.93 -10.27
CA LEU A 172 -21.08 25.36 -9.82
C LEU A 172 -20.16 24.16 -9.56
N ALA A 173 -20.60 23.13 -8.84
CA ALA A 173 -19.80 21.93 -8.59
C ALA A 173 -19.39 21.21 -9.88
N ALA A 174 -20.31 21.07 -10.84
CA ALA A 174 -20.02 20.49 -12.14
C ALA A 174 -18.97 21.29 -12.92
N LEU A 175 -19.06 22.62 -12.89
CA LEU A 175 -18.11 23.51 -13.56
C LEU A 175 -16.74 23.53 -12.87
N LEU A 176 -16.68 23.56 -11.55
CA LEU A 176 -15.41 23.47 -10.79
C LEU A 176 -14.66 22.17 -11.12
N ILE A 177 -15.36 21.02 -11.11
CA ILE A 177 -14.77 19.70 -11.44
C ILE A 177 -14.48 19.55 -12.95
N THR A 178 -15.04 20.41 -13.79
CA THR A 178 -14.68 20.51 -15.22
C THR A 178 -13.39 21.30 -15.43
N PHE A 179 -13.22 22.42 -14.72
CA PHE A 179 -12.08 23.35 -14.86
C PHE A 179 -11.04 23.22 -13.74
N GLU A 180 -10.94 22.02 -13.15
CA GLU A 180 -9.93 21.66 -12.17
C GLU A 180 -8.74 20.99 -12.90
N ASN A 181 -7.65 21.73 -13.08
CA ASN A 181 -6.48 21.31 -13.85
C ASN A 181 -5.93 19.94 -13.41
N GLY A 182 -5.85 19.68 -12.11
CA GLY A 182 -5.34 18.40 -11.60
C GLY A 182 -6.19 17.23 -12.07
N LEU A 183 -7.51 17.33 -11.90
CA LEU A 183 -8.46 16.29 -12.33
C LEU A 183 -8.48 16.10 -13.85
N VAL A 184 -8.20 17.14 -14.65
CA VAL A 184 -8.06 17.01 -16.11
C VAL A 184 -6.73 16.34 -16.49
N THR A 185 -5.61 16.70 -15.88
CA THR A 185 -4.30 16.05 -16.12
C THR A 185 -4.32 14.57 -15.75
N GLN A 186 -4.94 14.19 -14.62
CA GLN A 186 -5.09 12.76 -14.25
C GLN A 186 -6.02 12.00 -15.20
N SER A 187 -7.15 12.60 -15.59
CA SER A 187 -8.14 11.86 -16.41
C SER A 187 -7.79 11.73 -17.88
N ARG A 188 -6.87 12.53 -18.44
CA ARG A 188 -6.51 12.46 -19.87
C ARG A 188 -5.37 11.47 -20.21
N LEU A 189 -4.80 10.79 -19.22
CA LEU A 189 -3.63 9.91 -19.34
C LEU A 189 -3.99 8.45 -18.98
N ILE A 190 -3.10 7.50 -19.26
CA ILE A 190 -3.28 6.08 -18.96
C ILE A 190 -3.04 5.82 -17.45
N LEU A 191 -3.93 6.36 -16.60
CA LEU A 191 -3.77 6.39 -15.13
C LEU A 191 -4.99 5.84 -14.38
N LEU A 192 -4.74 5.09 -13.31
CA LEU A 192 -5.82 4.42 -12.54
C LEU A 192 -6.63 5.32 -11.60
N ASP A 193 -6.19 6.56 -11.34
CA ASP A 193 -6.89 7.45 -10.40
C ASP A 193 -8.19 8.00 -11.00
N SER A 194 -8.33 8.07 -12.34
CA SER A 194 -9.61 8.48 -12.97
C SER A 194 -10.71 7.43 -12.79
N PRO A 195 -10.48 6.12 -13.06
CA PRO A 195 -11.39 5.06 -12.61
C PRO A 195 -11.71 5.11 -11.11
N LEU A 196 -10.71 5.33 -10.26
CA LEU A 196 -10.89 5.43 -8.80
C LEU A 196 -11.85 6.56 -8.42
N ILE A 197 -11.56 7.79 -8.86
CA ILE A 197 -12.37 8.98 -8.56
C ILE A 197 -13.78 8.85 -9.14
N PHE A 198 -13.93 8.23 -10.33
CA PHE A 198 -15.24 7.90 -10.89
C PHE A 198 -16.05 6.97 -10.01
N PHE A 199 -15.50 5.84 -9.56
CA PHE A 199 -16.26 4.92 -8.71
C PHE A 199 -16.50 5.49 -7.30
N THR A 200 -15.60 6.32 -6.74
CA THR A 200 -15.85 7.08 -5.50
C THR A 200 -17.01 8.09 -5.68
N ALA A 201 -17.03 8.85 -6.77
CA ALA A 201 -18.11 9.79 -7.09
C ALA A 201 -19.45 9.08 -7.32
N LEU A 202 -19.44 7.94 -8.01
CA LEU A 202 -20.61 7.09 -8.26
C LEU A 202 -21.17 6.50 -6.96
N THR A 203 -20.29 6.03 -6.08
CA THR A 203 -20.66 5.52 -4.75
C THR A 203 -21.28 6.62 -3.89
N ALA A 204 -20.68 7.81 -3.85
CA ALA A 204 -21.24 8.95 -3.14
C ALA A 204 -22.64 9.33 -3.68
N TYR A 205 -22.83 9.33 -5.01
CA TYR A 205 -24.15 9.57 -5.60
C TYR A 205 -25.17 8.51 -5.14
N PHE A 206 -24.87 7.22 -5.32
CA PHE A 206 -25.81 6.15 -4.95
C PHE A 206 -26.12 6.13 -3.45
N PHE A 207 -25.13 6.34 -2.58
CA PHE A 207 -25.34 6.37 -1.13
C PHE A 207 -26.22 7.55 -0.68
N VAL A 208 -26.02 8.75 -1.24
CA VAL A 208 -26.85 9.91 -0.86
C VAL A 208 -28.27 9.74 -1.42
N ARG A 209 -28.44 9.11 -2.59
CA ARG A 209 -29.78 8.75 -3.13
C ARG A 209 -30.47 7.68 -2.28
N PHE A 210 -29.76 6.67 -1.80
CA PHE A 210 -30.23 5.69 -0.82
C PHE A 210 -30.69 6.37 0.48
N SER A 211 -29.83 7.22 1.05
CA SER A 211 -30.11 7.93 2.32
C SER A 211 -31.32 8.85 2.21
N ALA A 212 -31.48 9.58 1.09
CA ALA A 212 -32.63 10.43 0.86
C ALA A 212 -33.98 9.66 0.86
N LEU A 213 -34.00 8.41 0.39
CA LEU A 213 -35.19 7.55 0.43
C LEU A 213 -35.54 7.09 1.85
N GLU A 214 -34.56 6.90 2.72
CA GLU A 214 -34.79 6.55 4.12
C GLU A 214 -35.37 7.75 4.90
N THR A 215 -34.72 8.92 4.83
CA THR A 215 -35.16 10.15 5.53
C THR A 215 -36.59 10.56 5.15
N THR A 216 -36.98 10.36 3.89
CA THR A 216 -38.33 10.69 3.39
C THR A 216 -39.45 9.94 4.14
N THR A 217 -39.16 8.77 4.72
CA THR A 217 -40.18 7.97 5.44
C THR A 217 -40.35 8.42 6.88
N ALA A 218 -39.25 8.78 7.58
CA ALA A 218 -39.29 9.23 8.97
C ALA A 218 -40.18 10.48 9.17
N GLN A 219 -40.40 11.27 8.11
CA GLN A 219 -41.19 12.49 8.14
C GLN A 219 -42.70 12.30 7.89
N HIS A 220 -43.16 11.08 7.55
CA HIS A 220 -44.59 10.77 7.34
C HIS A 220 -45.03 9.46 8.06
N PRO A 221 -45.16 9.44 9.41
CA PRO A 221 -45.34 8.23 10.22
C PRO A 221 -46.70 7.49 10.12
N GLY A 222 -47.43 7.63 9.01
CA GLY A 222 -48.77 7.05 8.85
C GLY A 222 -49.36 7.19 7.43
N GLY A 223 -48.57 7.62 6.45
CA GLY A 223 -48.99 7.70 5.05
C GLY A 223 -48.06 6.90 4.16
N ALA A 224 -48.60 6.02 3.33
CA ALA A 224 -47.82 5.32 2.31
C ALA A 224 -47.33 6.32 1.25
N VAL A 225 -46.12 6.85 1.42
CA VAL A 225 -45.49 7.77 0.46
C VAL A 225 -45.37 7.04 -0.88
N ARG A 226 -46.18 7.47 -1.86
CA ARG A 226 -46.48 6.73 -3.09
C ARG A 226 -45.29 6.72 -4.06
N GLY A 227 -44.27 5.93 -3.73
CA GLY A 227 -43.09 5.70 -4.58
C GLY A 227 -41.75 5.53 -3.85
N GLY A 228 -41.63 5.70 -2.53
CA GLY A 228 -40.31 5.62 -1.87
C GLY A 228 -40.33 5.41 -0.37
N GLY A 229 -39.32 4.69 0.13
CA GLY A 229 -39.07 4.40 1.56
C GLY A 229 -38.22 3.15 1.77
N PRO A 230 -37.85 2.79 3.00
CA PRO A 230 -37.17 1.53 3.34
C PRO A 230 -37.80 0.29 2.70
N PHE A 231 -36.96 -0.66 2.31
CA PHE A 231 -37.33 -1.93 1.65
C PHE A 231 -38.15 -1.82 0.35
N THR A 232 -38.41 -0.62 -0.18
CA THR A 232 -39.01 -0.43 -1.52
C THR A 232 -38.01 -0.83 -2.62
N ARG A 233 -38.51 -1.11 -3.84
CA ARG A 233 -37.64 -1.45 -5.00
C ARG A 233 -36.53 -0.40 -5.22
N PRO A 234 -36.80 0.93 -5.27
CA PRO A 234 -35.74 1.93 -5.44
C PRO A 234 -34.71 1.94 -4.29
N TRP A 235 -35.15 1.71 -3.05
CA TRP A 235 -34.25 1.65 -1.88
C TRP A 235 -33.28 0.47 -1.99
N TRP A 236 -33.78 -0.71 -2.35
CA TRP A 236 -32.93 -1.87 -2.65
C TRP A 236 -32.01 -1.64 -3.85
N THR A 237 -32.50 -1.01 -4.93
CA THR A 237 -31.68 -0.69 -6.10
C THR A 237 -30.51 0.22 -5.74
N TYR A 238 -30.73 1.35 -5.04
CA TYR A 238 -29.63 2.24 -4.66
C TYR A 238 -28.71 1.62 -3.59
N LEU A 239 -29.23 0.81 -2.67
CA LEU A 239 -28.43 0.09 -1.67
C LEU A 239 -27.50 -0.94 -2.34
N PHE A 240 -28.02 -1.76 -3.25
CA PHE A 240 -27.24 -2.73 -4.03
C PHE A 240 -26.22 -2.04 -4.94
N LEU A 241 -26.61 -0.96 -5.63
CA LEU A 241 -25.71 -0.19 -6.49
C LEU A 241 -24.58 0.49 -5.71
N THR A 242 -24.84 0.97 -4.49
CA THR A 242 -23.79 1.46 -3.57
C THR A 242 -22.81 0.34 -3.20
N GLY A 243 -23.31 -0.87 -2.97
CA GLY A 243 -22.50 -2.07 -2.74
C GLY A 243 -21.60 -2.43 -3.93
N LEU A 244 -22.21 -2.50 -5.11
CA LEU A 244 -21.51 -2.81 -6.35
C LEU A 244 -20.44 -1.76 -6.68
N SER A 245 -20.74 -0.47 -6.48
CA SER A 245 -19.78 0.60 -6.70
C SER A 245 -18.68 0.64 -5.64
N LEU A 246 -18.96 0.32 -4.38
CA LEU A 246 -17.94 0.12 -3.33
C LEU A 246 -16.96 -0.98 -3.70
N GLY A 247 -17.47 -2.14 -4.14
CA GLY A 247 -16.63 -3.23 -4.67
C GLY A 247 -15.74 -2.76 -5.82
N ALA A 248 -16.28 -1.96 -6.74
CA ALA A 248 -15.51 -1.37 -7.84
C ALA A 248 -14.43 -0.37 -7.38
N VAL A 249 -14.70 0.51 -6.40
CA VAL A 249 -13.67 1.44 -5.89
C VAL A 249 -12.46 0.68 -5.33
N VAL A 250 -12.72 -0.29 -4.45
CA VAL A 250 -11.66 -1.08 -3.81
C VAL A 250 -10.92 -1.95 -4.82
N SER A 251 -11.62 -2.45 -5.84
CA SER A 251 -11.01 -3.20 -6.96
C SER A 251 -10.13 -2.34 -7.87
N CYS A 252 -10.14 -1.01 -7.77
CA CYS A 252 -9.23 -0.12 -8.49
C CYS A 252 -7.95 0.23 -7.70
N LYS A 253 -8.08 0.60 -6.42
CA LYS A 253 -6.97 0.98 -5.53
C LYS A 253 -7.42 0.75 -4.08
N TRP A 254 -6.55 0.30 -3.17
CA TRP A 254 -6.93 0.14 -1.75
C TRP A 254 -7.31 1.44 -1.03
N VAL A 255 -7.03 2.61 -1.62
CA VAL A 255 -7.63 3.90 -1.23
C VAL A 255 -9.17 3.84 -1.21
N GLY A 256 -9.79 2.94 -1.98
CA GLY A 256 -11.24 2.67 -1.92
C GLY A 256 -11.74 2.13 -0.56
N LEU A 257 -10.87 1.59 0.30
CA LEU A 257 -11.22 1.23 1.68
C LEU A 257 -11.64 2.47 2.48
N PHE A 258 -11.10 3.65 2.14
CA PHE A 258 -11.54 4.92 2.71
C PHE A 258 -12.92 5.34 2.18
N THR A 259 -13.29 4.91 0.97
CA THR A 259 -14.68 5.05 0.49
C THR A 259 -15.61 4.09 1.23
N ILE A 260 -15.22 2.84 1.53
CA ILE A 260 -15.99 1.98 2.46
C ILE A 260 -16.22 2.70 3.78
N ALA A 261 -15.16 3.23 4.41
CA ALA A 261 -15.28 3.91 5.71
C ALA A 261 -16.13 5.20 5.64
N THR A 262 -16.04 5.95 4.53
CA THR A 262 -16.88 7.13 4.24
C THR A 262 -18.38 6.80 4.19
N ILE A 263 -18.75 5.60 3.72
CA ILE A 263 -20.14 5.13 3.71
C ILE A 263 -20.51 4.46 5.04
N GLY A 264 -19.59 3.70 5.63
CA GLY A 264 -19.76 2.95 6.86
C GLY A 264 -20.09 3.82 8.07
N LEU A 265 -19.39 4.95 8.28
CA LEU A 265 -19.65 5.85 9.41
C LEU A 265 -21.09 6.44 9.39
N PRO A 266 -21.59 6.99 8.27
CA PRO A 266 -23.00 7.33 8.10
C PRO A 266 -23.98 6.15 8.29
N ILE A 267 -23.64 4.95 7.82
CA ILE A 267 -24.48 3.75 7.98
C ILE A 267 -24.60 3.34 9.46
N ILE A 268 -23.50 3.41 10.23
CA ILE A 268 -23.48 3.17 11.68
C ILE A 268 -24.34 4.24 12.39
N ARG A 269 -24.19 5.53 12.03
CA ARG A 269 -25.05 6.63 12.52
C ARG A 269 -26.53 6.38 12.22
N GLN A 270 -26.88 5.90 11.02
CA GLN A 270 -28.27 5.55 10.65
C GLN A 270 -28.81 4.38 11.51
N LEU A 271 -28.04 3.30 11.67
CA LEU A 271 -28.42 2.15 12.47
C LEU A 271 -28.55 2.46 13.97
N TRP A 272 -27.71 3.37 14.49
CA TRP A 272 -27.80 3.89 15.86
C TRP A 272 -29.06 4.74 16.07
N ILE A 273 -29.39 5.64 15.14
CA ILE A 273 -30.62 6.44 15.19
C ILE A 273 -31.87 5.54 15.09
N LEU A 274 -31.84 4.51 14.24
CA LEU A 274 -32.92 3.53 14.13
C LEU A 274 -33.07 2.65 15.38
N LEU A 275 -31.99 2.41 16.14
CA LEU A 275 -32.04 1.70 17.42
C LEU A 275 -32.65 2.57 18.54
N GLY A 276 -32.43 3.89 18.48
CA GLY A 276 -33.00 4.86 19.41
C GLY A 276 -34.47 5.26 19.14
N ASP A 277 -35.02 4.96 17.96
CA ASP A 277 -36.44 5.20 17.68
C ASP A 277 -37.30 4.05 18.22
N LEU A 278 -37.95 4.30 19.35
CA LEU A 278 -38.89 3.38 20.04
C LEU A 278 -40.08 2.92 19.17
N ARG A 279 -40.29 3.51 17.98
CA ARG A 279 -41.27 3.07 16.98
C ARG A 279 -40.77 1.89 16.13
N THR A 280 -39.46 1.65 16.10
CA THR A 280 -38.83 0.59 15.32
C THR A 280 -38.79 -0.70 16.13
N THR A 281 -39.51 -1.73 15.68
CA THR A 281 -39.44 -3.05 16.33
C THR A 281 -38.07 -3.69 16.11
N PRO A 282 -37.58 -4.55 17.04
CA PRO A 282 -36.30 -5.26 16.87
C PRO A 282 -36.23 -6.07 15.57
N ARG A 283 -37.36 -6.62 15.09
CA ARG A 283 -37.46 -7.33 13.80
C ARG A 283 -37.28 -6.40 12.59
N GLN A 284 -37.73 -5.14 12.66
CA GLN A 284 -37.47 -4.13 11.62
C GLN A 284 -36.00 -3.68 11.66
N TRP A 285 -35.44 -3.44 12.84
CA TRP A 285 -34.02 -3.10 12.99
C TRP A 285 -33.11 -4.22 12.45
N ALA A 286 -33.35 -5.47 12.83
CA ALA A 286 -32.59 -6.63 12.33
C ALA A 286 -32.67 -6.78 10.81
N ARG A 287 -33.84 -6.50 10.19
CA ARG A 287 -33.97 -6.44 8.72
C ARG A 287 -33.18 -5.29 8.10
N HIS A 288 -33.14 -4.12 8.75
CA HIS A 288 -32.34 -2.97 8.30
C HIS A 288 -30.83 -3.27 8.39
N PHE A 289 -30.39 -3.97 9.44
CA PHE A 289 -29.01 -4.44 9.59
C PHE A 289 -28.66 -5.48 8.53
N ALA A 290 -29.45 -6.56 8.40
CA ALA A 290 -29.17 -7.64 7.45
C ALA A 290 -29.15 -7.17 5.98
N ALA A 291 -30.07 -6.28 5.58
CA ALA A 291 -30.07 -5.70 4.24
C ALA A 291 -28.79 -4.88 3.96
N ARG A 292 -28.32 -4.11 4.95
CA ARG A 292 -27.07 -3.34 4.87
C ARG A 292 -25.84 -4.24 4.84
N ALA A 293 -25.78 -5.28 5.68
CA ALA A 293 -24.67 -6.23 5.68
C ALA A 293 -24.56 -6.99 4.34
N LEU A 294 -25.68 -7.46 3.80
CA LEU A 294 -25.73 -8.12 2.49
C LEU A 294 -25.20 -7.20 1.38
N CYS A 295 -25.74 -5.98 1.27
CA CYS A 295 -25.39 -5.10 0.16
C CYS A 295 -24.09 -4.32 0.36
N LEU A 296 -23.64 -4.02 1.57
CA LEU A 296 -22.48 -3.16 1.83
C LEU A 296 -21.25 -3.92 2.39
N ILE A 297 -21.36 -5.23 2.60
CA ILE A 297 -20.23 -6.11 2.92
C ILE A 297 -20.14 -7.24 1.88
N VAL A 298 -21.18 -8.08 1.76
CA VAL A 298 -21.11 -9.30 0.92
C VAL A 298 -20.98 -8.95 -0.57
N VAL A 299 -21.79 -8.02 -1.10
CA VAL A 299 -21.70 -7.61 -2.52
C VAL A 299 -20.33 -7.00 -2.88
N PRO A 300 -19.76 -6.03 -2.11
CA PRO A 300 -18.40 -5.56 -2.34
C PRO A 300 -17.34 -6.66 -2.35
N VAL A 301 -17.38 -7.59 -1.37
CA VAL A 301 -16.39 -8.67 -1.23
C VAL A 301 -16.49 -9.66 -2.40
N VAL A 302 -17.70 -10.09 -2.76
CA VAL A 302 -17.93 -10.98 -3.92
C VAL A 302 -17.45 -10.32 -5.22
N PHE A 303 -17.72 -9.02 -5.41
CA PHE A 303 -17.23 -8.30 -6.59
C PHE A 303 -15.71 -8.21 -6.61
N TYR A 304 -15.07 -7.89 -5.47
CA TYR A 304 -13.62 -7.82 -5.33
C TYR A 304 -12.95 -9.15 -5.67
N MET A 305 -13.42 -10.24 -5.07
CA MET A 305 -12.94 -11.60 -5.35
C MET A 305 -13.15 -11.97 -6.83
N PHE A 306 -14.30 -11.61 -7.43
CA PHE A 306 -14.55 -11.86 -8.85
C PHE A 306 -13.59 -11.10 -9.78
N MET A 307 -13.17 -9.88 -9.44
CA MET A 307 -12.15 -9.15 -10.20
C MET A 307 -10.77 -9.83 -10.12
N PHE A 308 -10.42 -10.42 -8.98
CA PHE A 308 -9.21 -11.26 -8.87
C PHE A 308 -9.35 -12.61 -9.60
N GLN A 309 -10.56 -13.19 -9.67
CA GLN A 309 -10.80 -14.39 -10.46
C GLN A 309 -10.60 -14.13 -11.97
N ILE A 310 -11.03 -12.98 -12.48
CA ILE A 310 -10.74 -12.54 -13.86
C ILE A 310 -9.23 -12.33 -14.06
N HIS A 311 -8.57 -11.65 -13.13
CA HIS A 311 -7.11 -11.44 -13.17
C HIS A 311 -6.34 -12.77 -13.29
N PHE A 312 -6.68 -13.79 -12.48
CA PHE A 312 -6.07 -15.13 -12.56
C PHE A 312 -6.48 -15.95 -13.79
N TRP A 313 -7.63 -15.67 -14.43
CA TRP A 313 -8.01 -16.30 -15.69
C TRP A 313 -7.27 -15.71 -16.90
N VAL A 314 -6.96 -14.41 -16.88
CA VAL A 314 -6.21 -13.74 -17.96
C VAL A 314 -4.71 -13.97 -17.82
N LEU A 315 -4.17 -13.91 -16.60
CA LEU A 315 -2.74 -14.13 -16.32
C LEU A 315 -2.45 -15.59 -16.00
N ASN A 316 -2.37 -16.40 -17.05
CA ASN A 316 -2.17 -17.85 -16.94
C ASN A 316 -0.76 -18.33 -17.33
N ARG A 317 0.16 -17.44 -17.73
CA ARG A 317 1.56 -17.77 -18.07
C ARG A 317 2.54 -17.24 -17.03
N SER A 318 3.72 -17.84 -16.96
CA SER A 318 4.89 -17.32 -16.24
C SER A 318 5.24 -15.89 -16.74
N GLY A 319 5.92 -15.14 -15.88
CA GLY A 319 6.34 -13.76 -16.13
C GLY A 319 6.92 -13.12 -14.87
N GLU A 320 7.71 -12.06 -15.03
CA GLU A 320 8.58 -11.40 -14.03
C GLU A 320 8.05 -11.27 -12.58
N GLY A 321 6.73 -11.23 -12.36
CA GLY A 321 6.15 -11.15 -11.01
C GLY A 321 5.81 -12.48 -10.35
N ASP A 322 6.03 -13.63 -11.00
CA ASP A 322 5.77 -14.96 -10.44
C ASP A 322 6.77 -15.35 -9.34
N GLY A 323 8.01 -14.84 -9.42
CA GLY A 323 9.04 -14.92 -8.38
C GLY A 323 8.72 -14.21 -7.06
N PHE A 324 7.57 -13.54 -6.93
CA PHE A 324 7.05 -13.08 -5.63
C PHE A 324 6.09 -14.07 -4.95
N MET A 325 5.58 -15.06 -5.70
CA MET A 325 4.63 -16.06 -5.20
C MET A 325 5.36 -17.32 -4.70
N SER A 326 4.64 -18.25 -4.09
CA SER A 326 5.15 -19.59 -3.76
C SER A 326 5.27 -20.48 -4.99
N SER A 327 6.10 -21.53 -4.92
CA SER A 327 6.19 -22.56 -5.96
C SER A 327 4.84 -23.22 -6.26
N GLU A 328 3.99 -23.42 -5.25
CA GLU A 328 2.63 -23.97 -5.43
C GLU A 328 1.78 -23.08 -6.34
N PHE A 329 1.83 -21.76 -6.17
CA PHE A 329 1.19 -20.80 -7.07
C PHE A 329 1.85 -20.81 -8.45
N GLN A 330 3.19 -20.80 -8.52
CA GLN A 330 3.96 -20.81 -9.79
C GLN A 330 3.56 -22.00 -10.67
N HIS A 331 3.40 -23.21 -10.10
CA HIS A 331 2.93 -24.41 -10.79
C HIS A 331 1.45 -24.41 -11.24
N THR A 332 0.72 -23.31 -11.02
CA THR A 332 -0.58 -23.05 -11.68
C THR A 332 -0.45 -22.23 -12.97
N LEU A 333 0.75 -21.71 -13.28
CA LEU A 333 1.05 -20.94 -14.49
C LEU A 333 1.71 -21.81 -15.56
N ILE A 334 1.38 -21.54 -16.82
CA ILE A 334 2.02 -22.14 -17.99
C ILE A 334 3.45 -21.61 -18.08
N GLY A 335 4.43 -22.51 -17.99
CA GLY A 335 5.87 -22.20 -17.96
C GLY A 335 6.58 -22.99 -16.87
N HIS A 336 6.01 -23.01 -15.66
CA HIS A 336 6.52 -23.80 -14.53
C HIS A 336 6.04 -25.25 -14.60
N GLY A 337 6.47 -25.95 -15.64
CA GLY A 337 6.32 -27.40 -15.73
C GLY A 337 7.20 -28.13 -14.71
N MET A 338 6.70 -29.23 -14.17
CA MET A 338 7.49 -30.16 -13.37
C MET A 338 6.91 -31.57 -13.49
N GLU A 339 7.78 -32.53 -13.80
CA GLU A 339 7.45 -33.95 -13.83
C GLU A 339 7.28 -34.49 -12.40
N ASP A 340 6.50 -35.58 -12.25
CA ASP A 340 6.24 -36.17 -10.95
C ASP A 340 7.53 -36.83 -10.41
N THR A 341 7.94 -36.44 -9.20
CA THR A 341 9.22 -36.84 -8.59
C THR A 341 9.02 -37.85 -7.47
N TYR A 342 10.01 -38.69 -7.15
CA TYR A 342 9.83 -39.72 -6.13
C TYR A 342 9.64 -39.14 -4.72
N ALA A 343 8.67 -39.68 -3.98
CA ALA A 343 8.20 -39.14 -2.71
C ALA A 343 9.15 -39.41 -1.54
N ASP A 344 9.72 -40.61 -1.48
CA ASP A 344 10.55 -41.09 -0.37
C ASP A 344 12.04 -40.85 -0.66
N VAL A 345 12.73 -40.16 0.26
CA VAL A 345 14.16 -39.84 0.12
C VAL A 345 15.01 -40.83 0.92
N ALA A 346 16.06 -41.35 0.29
CA ALA A 346 16.98 -42.34 0.84
C ALA A 346 18.45 -41.89 0.71
N TYR A 347 19.35 -42.51 1.48
CA TYR A 347 20.79 -42.39 1.24
C TYR A 347 21.14 -42.87 -0.19
N GLY A 348 21.97 -42.10 -0.90
CA GLY A 348 22.25 -42.30 -2.32
C GLY A 348 21.35 -41.54 -3.28
N SER A 349 20.24 -40.94 -2.80
CA SER A 349 19.37 -40.12 -3.63
C SER A 349 20.08 -38.82 -4.06
N THR A 350 19.91 -38.44 -5.31
CA THR A 350 20.23 -37.11 -5.83
C THR A 350 18.97 -36.25 -5.77
N VAL A 351 19.06 -35.14 -5.04
CA VAL A 351 17.98 -34.22 -4.72
C VAL A 351 18.32 -32.78 -5.10
N SER A 352 17.30 -31.93 -5.28
CA SER A 352 17.46 -30.47 -5.23
C SER A 352 16.80 -29.91 -3.98
N ILE A 353 17.54 -29.15 -3.17
CA ILE A 353 17.07 -28.60 -1.90
C ILE A 353 16.73 -27.12 -2.09
N ARG A 354 15.59 -26.67 -1.56
CA ARG A 354 15.07 -25.30 -1.73
C ARG A 354 14.78 -24.66 -0.37
N HIS A 355 15.15 -23.38 -0.23
CA HIS A 355 14.84 -22.61 0.99
C HIS A 355 13.36 -22.17 0.98
N VAL A 356 12.70 -22.16 2.14
CA VAL A 356 11.26 -21.89 2.25
C VAL A 356 10.93 -20.39 2.24
N ASN A 357 11.69 -19.56 2.96
CA ASN A 357 11.30 -18.17 3.26
C ASN A 357 11.91 -17.10 2.33
N THR A 358 12.77 -17.49 1.38
CA THR A 358 13.46 -16.54 0.48
C THR A 358 13.37 -16.98 -0.97
N GLN A 359 13.27 -16.00 -1.87
CA GLN A 359 13.20 -16.24 -3.31
C GLN A 359 14.57 -16.53 -3.96
N GLY A 360 15.65 -16.64 -3.17
CA GLY A 360 16.95 -17.15 -3.62
C GLY A 360 16.92 -18.60 -4.14
N GLY A 361 15.85 -19.37 -3.91
CA GLY A 361 15.61 -20.64 -4.62
C GLY A 361 16.37 -21.86 -4.07
N TYR A 362 17.25 -22.44 -4.88
CA TYR A 362 17.90 -23.73 -4.61
C TYR A 362 19.28 -23.57 -3.97
N LEU A 363 19.63 -24.47 -3.05
CA LEU A 363 20.99 -24.64 -2.56
C LEU A 363 21.90 -25.01 -3.74
N HIS A 364 22.90 -24.20 -4.01
CA HIS A 364 23.69 -24.22 -5.24
C HIS A 364 25.19 -24.15 -4.93
N SER A 365 26.03 -24.71 -5.80
CA SER A 365 27.48 -24.55 -5.74
C SER A 365 28.09 -24.65 -7.13
N HIS A 366 29.16 -23.89 -7.38
CA HIS A 366 29.84 -23.85 -8.67
C HIS A 366 31.36 -23.74 -8.44
N ALA A 367 32.18 -23.94 -9.48
CA ALA A 367 33.64 -24.07 -9.36
C ALA A 367 34.42 -22.76 -9.11
N HIS A 368 33.84 -21.81 -8.35
CA HIS A 368 34.51 -20.60 -7.87
C HIS A 368 34.66 -20.64 -6.34
N SER A 369 35.72 -20.02 -5.82
CA SER A 369 35.98 -19.88 -4.39
C SER A 369 35.51 -18.52 -3.86
N TYR A 370 35.32 -18.41 -2.54
CA TYR A 370 35.22 -17.12 -1.87
C TYR A 370 36.55 -16.32 -2.03
N PRO A 371 36.50 -14.99 -2.23
CA PRO A 371 37.72 -14.16 -2.27
C PRO A 371 38.29 -13.85 -0.88
N THR A 372 37.46 -14.00 0.15
CA THR A 372 37.75 -13.78 1.58
C THR A 372 37.38 -15.05 2.37
N GLY A 373 37.41 -14.99 3.70
CA GLY A 373 37.05 -16.13 4.54
C GLY A 373 38.00 -17.32 4.34
N SER A 374 37.43 -18.51 4.15
CA SER A 374 38.16 -19.77 4.00
C SER A 374 38.84 -19.97 2.63
N GLN A 375 38.46 -19.17 1.62
CA GLN A 375 38.80 -19.37 0.20
C GLN A 375 38.39 -20.74 -0.38
N GLN A 376 37.48 -21.47 0.30
CA GLN A 376 36.86 -22.68 -0.22
C GLN A 376 35.75 -22.36 -1.24
N GLN A 377 35.12 -23.39 -1.81
CA GLN A 377 34.13 -23.23 -2.87
C GLN A 377 32.87 -22.51 -2.36
N GLN A 378 32.30 -21.63 -3.18
CA GLN A 378 31.09 -20.89 -2.81
C GLN A 378 29.88 -21.82 -2.66
N ILE A 379 29.06 -21.55 -1.64
CA ILE A 379 27.73 -22.14 -1.45
C ILE A 379 26.72 -21.00 -1.42
N THR A 380 25.70 -21.11 -2.26
CA THR A 380 24.80 -19.99 -2.53
C THR A 380 23.37 -20.47 -2.66
N LEU A 381 22.47 -19.51 -2.83
CA LEU A 381 21.09 -19.73 -3.23
C LEU A 381 20.86 -19.15 -4.63
N TYR A 382 20.59 -20.03 -5.59
CA TYR A 382 20.34 -19.70 -7.00
C TYR A 382 18.86 -19.88 -7.37
N PRO A 383 18.18 -18.87 -7.96
CA PRO A 383 16.73 -18.91 -8.16
C PRO A 383 16.24 -19.82 -9.30
N HIS A 384 17.12 -20.21 -10.23
CA HIS A 384 16.77 -21.01 -11.40
C HIS A 384 17.17 -22.48 -11.24
N ARG A 385 16.57 -23.37 -12.05
CA ARG A 385 16.93 -24.79 -12.08
C ARG A 385 18.21 -24.99 -12.89
N ASP A 386 19.19 -25.63 -12.29
CA ASP A 386 20.51 -25.91 -12.84
C ASP A 386 20.98 -27.31 -12.38
N GLU A 387 21.91 -27.93 -13.10
CA GLU A 387 22.56 -29.19 -12.69
C GLU A 387 23.42 -28.98 -11.42
N ASN A 388 23.95 -27.76 -11.24
CA ASN A 388 24.66 -27.30 -10.04
C ASN A 388 23.75 -27.08 -8.80
N ASN A 389 22.48 -27.47 -8.89
CA ASN A 389 21.55 -27.57 -7.76
C ASN A 389 21.41 -29.01 -7.24
N ALA A 390 22.14 -29.98 -7.83
CA ALA A 390 22.02 -31.40 -7.54
C ALA A 390 22.96 -31.83 -6.38
N TRP A 391 22.35 -32.29 -5.29
CA TRP A 391 23.02 -32.77 -4.09
C TRP A 391 22.72 -34.25 -3.87
N ARG A 392 23.75 -35.07 -3.66
CA ARG A 392 23.63 -36.46 -3.25
C ARG A 392 23.66 -36.55 -1.72
N ILE A 393 22.70 -37.25 -1.13
CA ILE A 393 22.66 -37.43 0.34
C ILE A 393 23.43 -38.70 0.72
N VAL A 394 24.51 -38.56 1.49
CA VAL A 394 25.39 -39.64 1.94
C VAL A 394 25.29 -39.80 3.47
N ASN A 395 25.58 -40.98 3.99
CA ASN A 395 25.50 -41.27 5.43
C ASN A 395 26.70 -40.68 6.19
N GLY A 396 26.44 -39.75 7.11
CA GLY A 396 27.46 -39.08 7.93
C GLY A 396 27.86 -39.83 9.21
N SER A 397 27.16 -40.90 9.57
CA SER A 397 27.47 -41.71 10.76
C SER A 397 28.61 -42.70 10.56
N ALA A 398 29.22 -42.76 9.37
CA ALA A 398 30.33 -43.67 9.04
C ALA A 398 31.64 -42.89 8.86
N GLU A 399 32.45 -42.80 9.93
CA GLU A 399 33.72 -42.05 9.96
C GLU A 399 34.78 -42.55 8.95
N SER A 400 34.65 -43.80 8.48
CA SER A 400 35.60 -44.46 7.57
C SER A 400 34.89 -45.14 6.39
N GLY A 401 33.93 -44.46 5.76
CA GLY A 401 33.28 -44.92 4.54
C GLY A 401 34.22 -44.86 3.30
N PRO A 402 34.01 -45.72 2.28
CA PRO A 402 34.67 -45.54 0.98
C PRO A 402 34.29 -44.20 0.35
N ALA A 403 35.23 -43.56 -0.35
CA ALA A 403 35.05 -42.23 -0.95
C ALA A 403 34.06 -42.19 -2.14
N SER A 404 33.52 -43.34 -2.54
CA SER A 404 32.36 -43.46 -3.43
C SER A 404 31.63 -44.77 -3.14
N TYR A 405 30.34 -44.82 -3.44
CA TYR A 405 29.46 -45.96 -3.18
C TYR A 405 28.63 -46.28 -4.44
N ASP A 406 28.40 -47.56 -4.71
CA ASP A 406 27.49 -47.98 -5.79
C ASP A 406 26.04 -48.05 -5.28
N TRP A 407 25.35 -46.91 -5.41
CA TRP A 407 23.94 -46.75 -5.04
C TRP A 407 22.95 -47.51 -5.96
N SER A 408 23.44 -48.30 -6.93
CA SER A 408 22.60 -49.26 -7.67
C SER A 408 22.55 -50.65 -7.02
N VAL A 409 23.43 -50.94 -6.06
CA VAL A 409 23.56 -52.26 -5.40
C VAL A 409 23.22 -52.19 -3.90
N ILE A 410 23.42 -51.04 -3.26
CA ILE A 410 23.15 -50.83 -1.82
C ILE A 410 21.62 -50.75 -1.57
N PRO A 411 21.04 -51.53 -0.65
CA PRO A 411 19.61 -51.46 -0.34
C PRO A 411 19.14 -50.06 0.10
N LEU A 412 17.92 -49.68 -0.33
CA LEU A 412 17.30 -48.41 0.03
C LEU A 412 17.16 -48.24 1.55
N GLN A 413 17.95 -47.33 2.13
CA GLN A 413 17.82 -46.87 3.51
C GLN A 413 17.26 -45.44 3.52
N TYR A 414 16.04 -45.28 4.02
CA TYR A 414 15.36 -43.98 4.10
C TYR A 414 15.95 -43.07 5.17
N ILE A 415 15.81 -41.76 4.97
CA ILE A 415 16.31 -40.74 5.90
C ILE A 415 15.23 -40.44 6.94
N GLU A 416 15.52 -40.72 8.21
CA GLU A 416 14.62 -40.47 9.34
C GLU A 416 14.95 -39.15 10.08
N ASN A 417 14.04 -38.71 10.95
CA ASN A 417 14.27 -37.54 11.79
C ASN A 417 15.45 -37.76 12.76
N GLY A 418 16.41 -36.84 12.79
CA GLY A 418 17.65 -36.94 13.57
C GLY A 418 18.78 -37.69 12.86
N ALA A 419 18.59 -38.13 11.61
CA ALA A 419 19.64 -38.78 10.83
C ALA A 419 20.82 -37.84 10.56
N LYS A 420 22.06 -38.34 10.71
CA LYS A 420 23.29 -37.66 10.30
C LYS A 420 23.53 -37.88 8.81
N VAL A 421 23.74 -36.81 8.06
CA VAL A 421 23.92 -36.83 6.60
C VAL A 421 25.08 -35.93 6.19
N ARG A 422 25.72 -36.29 5.07
CA ARG A 422 26.62 -35.41 4.30
C ARG A 422 25.91 -35.07 3.00
N LEU A 423 26.03 -33.83 2.55
CA LEU A 423 25.49 -33.38 1.27
C LEU A 423 26.63 -33.20 0.29
N GLU A 424 26.68 -34.02 -0.75
CA GLU A 424 27.73 -34.04 -1.77
C GLU A 424 27.21 -33.39 -3.06
N HIS A 425 27.88 -32.34 -3.52
CA HIS A 425 27.55 -31.63 -4.75
C HIS A 425 27.97 -32.46 -5.97
N VAL A 426 26.99 -32.88 -6.77
CA VAL A 426 27.18 -33.91 -7.81
C VAL A 426 28.10 -33.48 -8.95
N VAL A 427 28.22 -32.17 -9.23
CA VAL A 427 29.04 -31.66 -10.35
C VAL A 427 30.51 -31.47 -9.96
N THR A 428 30.82 -31.30 -8.67
CA THR A 428 32.19 -30.95 -8.21
C THR A 428 32.78 -31.91 -7.17
N ASP A 429 32.07 -32.98 -6.79
CA ASP A 429 32.47 -33.96 -5.75
C ASP A 429 32.93 -33.32 -4.42
N LYS A 430 32.33 -32.18 -4.07
CA LYS A 430 32.59 -31.46 -2.81
C LYS A 430 31.42 -31.60 -1.85
N ARG A 431 31.71 -31.59 -0.55
CA ARG A 431 30.71 -31.71 0.50
C ARG A 431 30.33 -30.33 1.02
N LEU A 432 29.07 -30.15 1.36
CA LEU A 432 28.59 -29.00 2.12
C LEU A 432 29.31 -29.00 3.48
N HIS A 433 29.96 -27.90 3.81
CA HIS A 433 30.90 -27.80 4.91
C HIS A 433 30.66 -26.49 5.68
N SER A 434 30.87 -26.49 7.01
CA SER A 434 30.82 -25.25 7.81
C SER A 434 31.80 -25.28 8.98
N HIS A 435 32.51 -24.17 9.18
CA HIS A 435 33.59 -24.03 10.15
C HIS A 435 33.51 -22.66 10.84
N GLU A 436 34.32 -22.39 11.87
CA GLU A 436 34.26 -21.12 12.63
C GLU A 436 35.04 -19.97 11.94
N VAL A 437 34.66 -19.68 10.69
CA VAL A 437 35.05 -18.49 9.94
C VAL A 437 33.81 -17.61 9.75
N ARG A 438 33.96 -16.28 9.78
CA ARG A 438 32.85 -15.35 9.55
C ARG A 438 32.38 -15.38 8.08
N PRO A 439 31.07 -15.26 7.80
CA PRO A 439 30.55 -15.20 6.43
C PRO A 439 31.00 -13.91 5.72
N PRO A 440 31.19 -13.96 4.39
CA PRO A 440 31.93 -12.95 3.62
C PRO A 440 31.20 -11.62 3.42
N ILE A 441 29.90 -11.53 3.68
CA ILE A 441 29.12 -10.28 3.56
C ILE A 441 28.38 -9.94 4.87
N SER A 442 27.83 -10.94 5.57
CA SER A 442 27.11 -10.68 6.82
C SER A 442 28.01 -10.30 8.00
N GLU A 443 29.30 -10.67 8.01
CA GLU A 443 30.35 -10.36 9.01
C GLU A 443 30.02 -10.49 10.52
N VAL A 444 28.92 -11.14 10.91
CA VAL A 444 28.48 -11.29 12.31
C VAL A 444 28.96 -12.57 13.00
N ASP A 445 29.41 -12.46 14.26
CA ASP A 445 30.00 -13.55 15.06
C ASP A 445 29.06 -14.73 15.40
N PHE A 446 27.75 -14.58 15.21
CA PHE A 446 26.77 -15.65 15.42
C PHE A 446 26.41 -16.43 14.15
N GLN A 447 26.99 -16.05 13.00
CA GLN A 447 26.91 -16.80 11.75
C GLN A 447 28.30 -17.29 11.35
N ASN A 448 28.35 -18.52 10.84
CA ASN A 448 29.53 -19.15 10.27
C ASN A 448 29.44 -19.18 8.74
N GLU A 449 30.58 -19.14 8.05
CA GLU A 449 30.69 -19.43 6.62
C GLU A 449 30.15 -20.84 6.30
N VAL A 450 29.56 -21.00 5.12
CA VAL A 450 29.22 -22.29 4.53
C VAL A 450 29.86 -22.39 3.15
N SER A 451 30.58 -23.47 2.92
CA SER A 451 31.49 -23.65 1.79
C SER A 451 31.40 -25.08 1.23
N GLY A 452 31.95 -25.28 0.03
CA GLY A 452 32.15 -26.60 -0.56
C GLY A 452 33.59 -27.07 -0.35
N TYR A 453 33.77 -28.13 0.46
CA TYR A 453 35.09 -28.67 0.81
C TYR A 453 35.31 -30.11 0.30
N GLY A 454 36.56 -30.57 0.37
CA GLY A 454 36.99 -31.90 -0.04
C GLY A 454 37.61 -31.96 -1.44
N PHE A 455 38.11 -33.14 -1.76
CA PHE A 455 38.88 -33.48 -2.95
C PHE A 455 38.58 -34.92 -3.40
N PRO A 456 38.93 -35.33 -4.62
CA PRO A 456 38.74 -36.71 -5.08
C PRO A 456 39.42 -37.72 -4.14
N GLY A 457 38.67 -38.73 -3.69
CA GLY A 457 39.15 -39.71 -2.70
C GLY A 457 39.02 -39.30 -1.23
N PHE A 458 38.57 -38.08 -0.92
CA PHE A 458 38.23 -37.66 0.45
C PHE A 458 36.88 -38.25 0.88
N ALA A 459 36.82 -38.90 2.04
CA ALA A 459 35.58 -39.46 2.59
C ALA A 459 34.68 -38.41 3.29
N GLY A 460 35.20 -37.19 3.48
CA GLY A 460 34.59 -36.13 4.28
C GLY A 460 35.05 -36.15 5.74
N ASP A 461 35.05 -34.99 6.39
CA ASP A 461 35.33 -34.85 7.83
C ASP A 461 34.07 -34.49 8.64
N ALA A 462 34.22 -34.29 9.95
CA ALA A 462 33.10 -34.05 10.86
C ALA A 462 32.44 -32.66 10.71
N ASN A 463 33.06 -31.74 9.96
CA ASN A 463 32.48 -30.44 9.57
C ASN A 463 31.59 -30.54 8.31
N ASP A 464 31.57 -31.71 7.66
CA ASP A 464 30.68 -32.00 6.52
C ASP A 464 29.33 -32.60 6.98
N ASP A 465 29.19 -32.86 8.29
CA ASP A 465 28.06 -33.59 8.87
C ASP A 465 26.94 -32.68 9.35
N PHE A 466 25.74 -32.89 8.82
CA PHE A 466 24.51 -32.22 9.22
C PHE A 466 23.47 -33.21 9.75
N ILE A 467 22.72 -32.81 10.76
CA ILE A 467 21.60 -33.55 11.34
C ILE A 467 20.31 -33.03 10.69
N VAL A 468 19.51 -33.94 10.13
CA VAL A 468 18.20 -33.62 9.52
C VAL A 468 17.13 -33.55 10.61
N GLU A 469 16.70 -32.34 10.96
CA GLU A 469 15.58 -32.13 11.89
C GLU A 469 14.28 -31.86 11.12
N LEU A 470 13.39 -32.86 11.05
CA LEU A 470 12.06 -32.72 10.43
C LEU A 470 11.15 -31.88 11.33
N THR A 471 10.42 -30.91 10.75
CA THR A 471 9.53 -30.05 11.55
C THR A 471 8.14 -30.68 11.75
N PRO A 472 7.38 -30.27 12.79
CA PRO A 472 6.02 -30.77 13.02
C PRO A 472 5.00 -30.36 11.94
N ASP A 473 5.29 -29.30 11.18
CA ASP A 473 4.43 -28.74 10.14
C ASP A 473 4.86 -29.18 8.74
N THR A 474 4.35 -30.34 8.35
CA THR A 474 4.57 -30.99 7.06
C THR A 474 3.43 -30.68 6.09
N ARG A 475 3.72 -30.50 4.80
CA ARG A 475 2.69 -30.32 3.75
C ARG A 475 2.08 -31.67 3.35
N GLY A 476 0.88 -31.64 2.77
CA GLY A 476 0.15 -32.82 2.27
C GLY A 476 -0.64 -33.57 3.34
N GLY A 477 -1.96 -33.38 3.36
CA GLY A 477 -2.82 -33.74 4.51
C GLY A 477 -2.78 -35.21 4.96
N LYS A 478 -2.85 -36.18 4.03
CA LYS A 478 -2.76 -37.62 4.37
C LYS A 478 -1.32 -38.08 4.65
N ASP A 479 -0.34 -37.41 4.05
CA ASP A 479 1.06 -37.80 4.04
C ASP A 479 1.77 -37.40 5.35
N LYS A 480 1.20 -36.43 6.09
CA LYS A 480 1.76 -35.87 7.34
C LYS A 480 2.26 -36.93 8.34
N ARG A 481 1.65 -38.12 8.41
CA ARG A 481 2.10 -39.20 9.32
C ARG A 481 3.43 -39.82 8.88
N LYS A 482 3.68 -40.02 7.57
CA LYS A 482 5.01 -40.47 7.08
C LYS A 482 6.02 -39.32 7.18
N ALA A 483 5.66 -38.15 6.65
CA ALA A 483 6.55 -36.99 6.49
C ALA A 483 7.11 -36.41 7.81
N ARG A 484 6.54 -36.78 8.96
CA ARG A 484 7.01 -36.43 10.31
C ARG A 484 8.13 -37.33 10.86
N HIS A 485 8.24 -38.56 10.35
CA HIS A 485 9.26 -39.52 10.76
C HIS A 485 10.34 -39.70 9.71
N GLN A 486 9.98 -39.55 8.43
CA GLN A 486 10.81 -39.78 7.25
C GLN A 486 10.85 -38.52 6.37
N LEU A 487 12.03 -38.19 5.83
CA LEU A 487 12.21 -37.11 4.88
C LEU A 487 11.50 -37.45 3.56
N ARG A 488 10.51 -36.63 3.16
CA ARG A 488 9.74 -36.81 1.93
C ARG A 488 9.65 -35.54 1.08
N THR A 489 9.92 -35.71 -0.21
CA THR A 489 9.93 -34.68 -1.26
C THR A 489 8.61 -33.89 -1.27
N LEU A 490 8.67 -32.56 -1.37
CA LEU A 490 7.53 -31.63 -1.36
C LEU A 490 6.56 -31.77 -0.17
N ARG A 491 6.92 -32.50 0.90
CA ARG A 491 6.04 -32.79 2.05
C ARG A 491 6.71 -32.48 3.38
N SER A 492 7.96 -32.89 3.57
CA SER A 492 8.74 -32.55 4.76
C SER A 492 9.40 -31.19 4.62
N HIS A 493 9.05 -30.26 5.51
CA HIS A 493 9.94 -29.15 5.86
C HIS A 493 10.95 -29.68 6.90
N PHE A 494 12.21 -29.27 6.77
CA PHE A 494 13.27 -29.68 7.68
C PHE A 494 14.30 -28.57 7.89
N ARG A 495 15.12 -28.74 8.92
CA ARG A 495 16.30 -27.91 9.19
C ARG A 495 17.54 -28.80 9.09
N LEU A 496 18.66 -28.22 8.67
CA LEU A 496 19.97 -28.90 8.68
C LEU A 496 20.81 -28.29 9.79
N LYS A 497 21.04 -29.05 10.86
CA LYS A 497 21.84 -28.62 12.00
C LYS A 497 23.27 -29.18 11.87
N HIS A 498 24.26 -28.31 11.77
CA HIS A 498 25.65 -28.73 11.70
C HIS A 498 26.06 -29.48 12.98
N ALA A 499 26.66 -30.66 12.82
CA ALA A 499 26.80 -31.63 13.91
C ALA A 499 27.82 -31.21 14.99
N LEU A 500 28.88 -30.48 14.61
CA LEU A 500 29.91 -30.02 15.56
C LEU A 500 29.56 -28.71 16.25
N THR A 501 29.30 -27.63 15.48
CA THR A 501 29.09 -26.29 16.05
C THR A 501 27.64 -26.03 16.47
N GLY A 502 26.70 -26.93 16.14
CA GLY A 502 25.29 -26.85 16.54
C GLY A 502 24.46 -25.77 15.84
N CYS A 503 25.06 -24.97 14.95
CA CYS A 503 24.37 -23.98 14.12
C CYS A 503 23.46 -24.65 13.08
N TYR A 504 22.54 -23.87 12.49
CA TYR A 504 21.64 -24.34 11.44
C TYR A 504 21.95 -23.67 10.11
N LEU A 505 21.88 -24.45 9.03
CA LEU A 505 21.94 -23.94 7.66
C LEU A 505 20.83 -22.91 7.46
N PHE A 506 21.24 -21.68 7.13
CA PHE A 506 20.43 -20.47 7.20
C PHE A 506 20.60 -19.66 5.92
N SER A 507 19.54 -18.96 5.52
CA SER A 507 19.69 -17.90 4.52
C SER A 507 18.65 -16.79 4.69
N HIS A 508 18.98 -15.64 4.14
CA HIS A 508 18.27 -14.39 4.27
C HIS A 508 18.49 -13.54 3.02
N LYS A 509 17.80 -12.40 2.89
CA LYS A 509 17.66 -11.67 1.61
C LYS A 509 18.92 -10.91 1.13
N VAL A 510 20.10 -11.18 1.70
CA VAL A 510 21.37 -10.58 1.29
C VAL A 510 21.92 -11.35 0.07
N LYS A 511 22.33 -10.60 -0.95
CA LYS A 511 23.04 -11.10 -2.13
C LYS A 511 24.54 -10.98 -1.92
N LEU A 512 25.29 -11.91 -2.50
CA LEU A 512 26.72 -11.74 -2.72
C LEU A 512 26.99 -10.67 -3.80
N PRO A 513 28.16 -10.01 -3.80
CA PRO A 513 28.59 -9.11 -4.87
C PRO A 513 28.78 -9.80 -6.23
N GLU A 514 29.36 -9.08 -7.19
CA GLU A 514 29.67 -9.61 -8.53
C GLU A 514 30.49 -10.91 -8.50
N TRP A 515 31.46 -11.04 -7.58
CA TRP A 515 32.27 -12.26 -7.43
C TRP A 515 31.47 -13.51 -7.03
N GLY A 516 30.24 -13.34 -6.54
CA GLY A 516 29.27 -14.40 -6.23
C GLY A 516 28.02 -14.33 -7.12
N PHE A 517 28.14 -13.71 -8.30
CA PHE A 517 27.12 -13.68 -9.37
C PHE A 517 25.73 -13.18 -8.92
N GLU A 518 25.68 -12.30 -7.92
CA GLU A 518 24.43 -11.84 -7.27
C GLU A 518 23.55 -12.94 -6.66
N GLN A 519 24.10 -14.12 -6.42
CA GLN A 519 23.40 -15.23 -5.77
C GLN A 519 23.22 -14.92 -4.27
N GLN A 520 22.23 -15.52 -3.61
CA GLN A 520 21.88 -15.18 -2.22
C GLN A 520 22.82 -15.89 -1.23
N GLU A 521 23.24 -15.22 -0.16
CA GLU A 521 24.23 -15.74 0.81
C GLU A 521 23.66 -16.92 1.63
N VAL A 522 24.44 -17.99 1.79
CA VAL A 522 24.13 -19.14 2.66
C VAL A 522 25.15 -19.18 3.80
N THR A 523 24.67 -19.32 5.03
CA THR A 523 25.51 -19.32 6.24
C THR A 523 25.02 -20.40 7.21
N CYS A 524 25.76 -20.63 8.30
CA CYS A 524 25.31 -21.50 9.40
C CYS A 524 25.14 -20.66 10.67
N ASN A 525 23.90 -20.39 11.05
CA ASN A 525 23.55 -19.46 12.12
C ASN A 525 23.34 -20.21 13.44
N LYS A 526 24.01 -19.78 14.53
CA LYS A 526 23.93 -20.40 15.85
C LYS A 526 22.53 -20.21 16.49
N ASN A 527 21.89 -19.06 16.27
CA ASN A 527 20.53 -18.75 16.72
C ASN A 527 19.68 -18.22 15.55
N PRO A 528 19.19 -19.09 14.63
CA PRO A 528 18.44 -18.67 13.47
C PRO A 528 17.04 -18.18 13.83
N THR A 529 16.50 -17.26 13.03
CA THR A 529 15.05 -17.07 12.94
C THR A 529 14.42 -18.31 12.30
N TRP A 530 13.34 -18.83 12.88
CA TRP A 530 12.77 -20.14 12.52
C TRP A 530 12.57 -20.31 11.01
N ASP A 531 11.85 -19.38 10.37
CA ASP A 531 11.49 -19.45 8.96
C ASP A 531 12.71 -19.44 8.01
N ASN A 532 13.80 -18.77 8.41
CA ASN A 532 15.06 -18.69 7.66
C ASN A 532 16.00 -19.87 7.89
N SER A 533 15.55 -20.91 8.61
CA SER A 533 16.23 -22.21 8.76
C SER A 533 15.46 -23.36 8.11
N LEU A 534 14.35 -23.06 7.41
CA LEU A 534 13.45 -24.05 6.82
C LEU A 534 13.82 -24.36 5.37
N TRP A 535 14.08 -25.62 5.10
CA TRP A 535 14.39 -26.17 3.78
C TRP A 535 13.39 -27.27 3.42
N TYR A 536 13.27 -27.57 2.13
CA TYR A 536 12.54 -28.73 1.62
C TYR A 536 13.21 -29.32 0.38
N VAL A 537 13.01 -30.61 0.13
CA VAL A 537 13.43 -31.26 -1.11
C VAL A 537 12.39 -30.96 -2.19
N GLU A 538 12.79 -30.34 -3.29
CA GLU A 538 11.92 -30.08 -4.44
C GLU A 538 11.91 -31.28 -5.40
N THR A 539 13.08 -31.76 -5.84
CA THR A 539 13.23 -32.94 -6.71
C THR A 539 14.03 -34.05 -6.02
N ASN A 540 13.79 -35.31 -6.41
CA ASN A 540 14.40 -36.51 -5.83
C ASN A 540 14.48 -37.64 -6.86
N THR A 541 15.67 -38.21 -7.04
CA THR A 541 15.97 -39.32 -7.96
C THR A 541 16.94 -40.32 -7.32
N HIS A 542 16.77 -41.62 -7.58
CA HIS A 542 17.66 -42.67 -7.08
C HIS A 542 17.60 -43.89 -8.00
N PRO A 543 18.73 -44.55 -8.36
CA PRO A 543 18.77 -45.72 -9.24
C PRO A 543 17.85 -46.90 -8.89
N LEU A 544 17.44 -47.05 -7.62
CA LEU A 544 16.59 -48.14 -7.14
C LEU A 544 15.10 -47.77 -7.03
N LEU A 545 14.75 -46.50 -7.22
CA LEU A 545 13.36 -46.05 -7.28
C LEU A 545 12.89 -46.17 -8.74
N GLY A 546 12.13 -47.23 -9.02
CA GLY A 546 11.56 -47.51 -10.34
C GLY A 546 10.11 -47.02 -10.51
N PRO A 547 9.48 -47.27 -11.67
CA PRO A 547 8.14 -46.77 -12.02
C PRO A 547 6.97 -47.24 -11.13
N GLY A 548 7.21 -48.15 -10.18
CA GLY A 548 6.24 -48.58 -9.16
C GLY A 548 6.32 -47.84 -7.82
N SER A 549 7.31 -46.96 -7.65
CA SER A 549 7.51 -46.16 -6.44
C SER A 549 6.48 -45.02 -6.33
N GLU A 550 6.19 -44.58 -5.10
CA GLU A 550 5.29 -43.45 -4.84
C GLU A 550 5.91 -42.14 -5.40
N THR A 551 5.18 -41.45 -6.28
CA THR A 551 5.56 -40.13 -6.82
C THR A 551 4.68 -39.01 -6.26
N VAL A 552 5.21 -37.79 -6.25
CA VAL A 552 4.55 -36.58 -5.76
C VAL A 552 4.84 -35.39 -6.67
N ASN A 553 3.91 -34.44 -6.66
CA ASN A 553 4.06 -33.12 -7.25
C ASN A 553 3.47 -32.07 -6.30
N TYR A 554 3.59 -30.80 -6.67
CA TYR A 554 2.99 -29.68 -5.94
C TYR A 554 1.45 -29.73 -6.03
N HIS A 555 0.79 -29.50 -4.90
CA HIS A 555 -0.67 -29.42 -4.86
C HIS A 555 -1.13 -28.06 -5.40
N LYS A 556 -1.71 -28.03 -6.59
CA LYS A 556 -2.13 -26.78 -7.26
C LYS A 556 -3.19 -26.02 -6.42
N PRO A 557 -2.91 -24.81 -5.91
CA PRO A 557 -3.80 -24.07 -5.02
C PRO A 557 -5.08 -23.63 -5.73
N GLY A 558 -6.22 -23.83 -5.05
CA GLY A 558 -7.51 -23.28 -5.48
C GLY A 558 -7.57 -21.76 -5.35
N PHE A 559 -8.61 -21.15 -5.95
CA PHE A 559 -8.76 -19.68 -6.01
C PHE A 559 -8.55 -18.97 -4.67
N LEU A 560 -9.13 -19.48 -3.58
CA LEU A 560 -9.03 -18.86 -2.24
C LEU A 560 -7.59 -18.80 -1.72
N ALA A 561 -6.79 -19.85 -1.93
CA ALA A 561 -5.38 -19.86 -1.54
C ALA A 561 -4.58 -18.85 -2.37
N LYS A 562 -4.68 -18.92 -3.71
CA LYS A 562 -4.03 -17.94 -4.62
C LYS A 562 -4.42 -16.50 -4.32
N PHE A 563 -5.69 -16.26 -3.97
CA PHE A 563 -6.21 -14.93 -3.63
C PHE A 563 -5.61 -14.40 -2.33
N LEU A 564 -5.63 -15.20 -1.25
CA LEU A 564 -5.08 -14.80 0.06
C LEU A 564 -3.56 -14.61 0.00
N GLU A 565 -2.85 -15.51 -0.66
CA GLU A 565 -1.41 -15.41 -0.94
C GLU A 565 -1.08 -14.09 -1.67
N LEU A 566 -1.78 -13.79 -2.77
CA LEU A 566 -1.59 -12.53 -3.48
C LEU A 566 -1.96 -11.31 -2.62
N GLN A 567 -3.02 -11.35 -1.79
CA GLN A 567 -3.32 -10.24 -0.87
C GLN A 567 -2.17 -10.02 0.14
N ALA A 568 -1.56 -11.08 0.66
CA ALA A 568 -0.45 -11.01 1.60
C ALA A 568 0.81 -10.42 0.94
N VAL A 569 1.16 -10.87 -0.28
CA VAL A 569 2.28 -10.31 -1.05
C VAL A 569 2.01 -8.83 -1.39
N MET A 570 0.82 -8.50 -1.90
CA MET A 570 0.41 -7.12 -2.18
C MET A 570 0.55 -6.23 -0.94
N TRP A 571 0.23 -6.75 0.25
CA TRP A 571 0.37 -6.02 1.51
C TRP A 571 1.84 -5.80 1.89
N GLN A 572 2.64 -6.86 1.86
CA GLN A 572 4.08 -6.81 2.19
C GLN A 572 4.84 -5.86 1.26
N THR A 573 4.61 -5.94 -0.06
CA THR A 573 5.21 -5.00 -1.03
C THR A 573 4.72 -3.58 -0.82
N ASN A 574 3.43 -3.36 -0.49
CA ASN A 574 2.90 -2.01 -0.27
C ASN A 574 3.43 -1.36 1.01
N GLN A 575 3.81 -2.16 2.03
CA GLN A 575 4.58 -1.69 3.19
C GLN A 575 6.05 -1.43 2.86
N GLY A 576 6.67 -2.28 2.01
CA GLY A 576 8.08 -2.17 1.63
C GLY A 576 8.45 -1.01 0.68
N LEU A 577 7.46 -0.27 0.14
CA LEU A 577 7.68 0.89 -0.73
C LEU A 577 8.10 2.15 0.06
N THR A 578 9.24 2.08 0.74
CA THR A 578 9.81 3.15 1.60
C THR A 578 10.68 4.16 0.85
N ASP A 579 11.10 3.84 -0.38
CA ASP A 579 12.08 4.62 -1.15
C ASP A 579 11.62 6.05 -1.47
N ARG A 580 12.57 6.98 -1.58
CA ARG A 580 12.29 8.39 -1.85
C ARG A 580 12.40 8.72 -3.33
N HIS A 581 11.33 9.26 -3.90
CA HIS A 581 11.31 9.81 -5.25
C HIS A 581 11.47 11.34 -5.21
N ALA A 582 12.16 11.94 -6.20
CA ALA A 582 12.45 13.39 -6.22
C ALA A 582 11.20 14.31 -6.27
N TYR A 583 10.03 13.75 -6.59
CA TYR A 583 8.72 14.42 -6.57
C TYR A 583 7.75 13.81 -5.54
N ASP A 584 8.25 13.17 -4.46
CA ASP A 584 7.41 12.76 -3.33
C ASP A 584 6.78 13.99 -2.62
N SER A 585 5.70 13.74 -1.88
CA SER A 585 4.97 14.80 -1.19
C SER A 585 4.19 14.26 0.00
N ARG A 586 4.28 14.94 1.15
CA ARG A 586 3.63 14.54 2.40
C ARG A 586 2.24 15.19 2.55
N PRO A 587 1.30 14.56 3.27
CA PRO A 587 -0.10 15.02 3.34
C PRO A 587 -0.29 16.48 3.78
N SER A 588 0.54 16.97 4.70
CA SER A 588 0.52 18.38 5.15
C SER A 588 0.72 19.41 4.03
N ALA A 589 1.36 19.03 2.91
CA ALA A 589 1.61 19.89 1.77
C ALA A 589 0.43 19.96 0.78
N TRP A 590 -0.50 19.01 0.80
CA TRP A 590 -1.54 18.89 -0.21
C TRP A 590 -2.65 19.96 -0.10
N PRO A 591 -3.27 20.26 1.06
CA PRO A 591 -4.37 21.23 1.13
C PRO A 591 -3.98 22.67 0.75
N ILE A 592 -2.69 23.01 0.86
CA ILE A 592 -2.11 24.30 0.47
C ILE A 592 -1.54 24.31 -0.95
N LEU A 593 -1.47 23.17 -1.64
CA LEU A 593 -0.88 23.00 -2.98
C LEU A 593 0.60 23.46 -3.05
N ARG A 594 1.43 23.02 -2.09
CA ARG A 594 2.81 23.53 -1.93
C ARG A 594 3.71 23.23 -3.14
N ARG A 595 3.61 22.04 -3.71
CA ARG A 595 4.37 21.52 -4.87
C ARG A 595 3.49 20.51 -5.61
N GLY A 596 3.64 20.40 -6.92
CA GLY A 596 3.01 19.37 -7.75
C GLY A 596 3.95 18.23 -8.10
N ILE A 597 3.72 17.58 -9.25
CA ILE A 597 4.55 16.48 -9.76
C ILE A 597 4.86 16.75 -11.23
N ASN A 598 6.13 16.67 -11.63
CA ASN A 598 6.49 16.70 -13.05
C ASN A 598 6.09 15.37 -13.70
N PHE A 599 5.37 15.41 -14.82
CA PHE A 599 4.83 14.22 -15.47
C PHE A 599 5.53 13.87 -16.79
N TRP A 600 5.98 14.87 -17.55
CA TRP A 600 6.65 14.66 -18.85
C TRP A 600 7.29 15.96 -19.33
N VAL A 601 8.44 15.88 -20.00
CA VAL A 601 9.11 17.00 -20.69
C VAL A 601 9.69 16.49 -22.02
N LYS A 602 9.34 17.11 -23.14
CA LYS A 602 9.92 16.87 -24.49
C LYS A 602 9.58 18.09 -25.37
N GLU A 603 10.39 18.40 -26.40
CA GLU A 603 10.09 19.46 -27.38
C GLU A 603 9.69 20.83 -26.78
N GLN A 604 10.40 21.27 -25.73
CA GLN A 604 10.11 22.52 -25.00
C GLN A 604 8.69 22.61 -24.41
N LYS A 605 8.02 21.47 -24.19
CA LYS A 605 6.67 21.36 -23.60
C LYS A 605 6.75 20.52 -22.32
N GLN A 606 5.83 20.77 -21.38
CA GLN A 606 5.75 20.05 -20.11
C GLN A 606 4.31 19.59 -19.82
N VAL A 607 4.16 18.40 -19.24
CA VAL A 607 2.97 18.02 -18.45
C VAL A 607 3.38 18.08 -16.98
N TYR A 608 2.60 18.77 -16.15
CA TYR A 608 2.86 18.89 -14.71
C TYR A 608 1.54 18.82 -13.95
N LEU A 609 1.47 17.94 -12.95
CA LEU A 609 0.30 17.73 -12.12
C LEU A 609 0.19 18.85 -11.07
N ILE A 610 -0.63 19.85 -11.35
CA ILE A 610 -1.01 20.91 -10.41
C ILE A 610 -2.52 21.16 -10.48
N GLY A 611 -3.11 21.44 -9.32
CA GLY A 611 -4.52 21.82 -9.22
C GLY A 611 -4.80 23.27 -9.61
N ASN A 612 -6.06 23.62 -9.84
CA ASN A 612 -6.50 25.01 -10.02
C ASN A 612 -6.51 25.72 -8.65
N PRO A 613 -5.60 26.65 -8.35
CA PRO A 613 -5.41 27.18 -7.00
C PRO A 613 -6.65 27.88 -6.44
N VAL A 614 -7.48 28.48 -7.31
CA VAL A 614 -8.74 29.12 -6.91
C VAL A 614 -9.74 28.08 -6.40
N THR A 615 -9.95 26.99 -7.15
CA THR A 615 -10.80 25.86 -6.74
C THR A 615 -10.23 25.18 -5.49
N TRP A 616 -8.93 24.92 -5.49
CA TRP A 616 -8.23 24.18 -4.45
C TRP A 616 -8.26 24.90 -3.10
N TRP A 617 -7.77 26.13 -3.01
CA TRP A 617 -7.71 26.88 -1.75
C TRP A 617 -9.11 27.25 -1.22
N THR A 618 -10.09 27.53 -2.09
CA THR A 618 -11.48 27.73 -1.65
C THR A 618 -12.14 26.45 -1.15
N SER A 619 -11.75 25.28 -1.66
CA SER A 619 -12.19 23.98 -1.14
C SER A 619 -11.61 23.70 0.25
N THR A 620 -10.31 23.89 0.45
CA THR A 620 -9.64 23.78 1.76
C THR A 620 -10.24 24.76 2.78
N LEU A 621 -10.43 26.03 2.39
CA LEU A 621 -11.04 27.05 3.24
C LEU A 621 -12.49 26.71 3.63
N ALA A 622 -13.27 26.12 2.71
CA ALA A 622 -14.64 25.71 3.02
C ALA A 622 -14.72 24.55 4.02
N VAL A 623 -13.79 23.59 3.97
CA VAL A 623 -13.66 22.52 4.96
C VAL A 623 -13.32 23.11 6.33
N LEU A 624 -12.30 23.98 6.41
CA LEU A 624 -11.90 24.64 7.66
C LEU A 624 -13.01 25.53 8.23
N ALA A 625 -13.71 26.29 7.39
CA ALA A 625 -14.83 27.14 7.80
C ALA A 625 -16.03 26.32 8.32
N TYR A 626 -16.32 25.15 7.71
CA TYR A 626 -17.32 24.24 8.24
C TYR A 626 -16.90 23.66 9.60
N LEU A 627 -15.66 23.19 9.75
CA LEU A 627 -15.17 22.63 11.01
C LEU A 627 -15.21 23.66 12.15
N GLY A 628 -14.76 24.90 11.91
CA GLY A 628 -14.85 25.99 12.87
C GLY A 628 -16.29 26.37 13.24
N LEU A 629 -17.19 26.44 12.24
CA LEU A 629 -18.61 26.69 12.48
C LEU A 629 -19.28 25.54 13.25
N ARG A 630 -18.93 24.28 12.94
CA ARG A 630 -19.45 23.09 13.63
C ARG A 630 -19.01 23.07 15.09
N ALA A 631 -17.73 23.37 15.36
CA ALA A 631 -17.22 23.51 16.73
C ALA A 631 -17.97 24.61 17.50
N LEU A 632 -18.16 25.79 16.89
CA LEU A 632 -18.93 26.88 17.48
C LEU A 632 -20.39 26.49 17.76
N LEU A 633 -21.05 25.76 16.84
CA LEU A 633 -22.43 25.29 17.02
C LEU A 633 -22.55 24.28 18.16
N VAL A 634 -21.59 23.35 18.30
CA VAL A 634 -21.56 22.39 19.43
C VAL A 634 -21.30 23.10 20.77
N LEU A 635 -20.39 24.08 20.82
CA LEU A 635 -20.17 24.91 22.01
C LEU A 635 -21.43 25.71 22.40
N ARG A 636 -22.14 26.25 21.40
CA ARG A 636 -23.41 26.98 21.61
C ARG A 636 -24.53 26.05 22.09
N GLU A 637 -24.63 24.84 21.55
CA GLU A 637 -25.56 23.80 22.01
C GLU A 637 -25.29 23.40 23.46
N LYS A 638 -24.02 23.16 23.84
CA LYS A 638 -23.61 22.93 25.23
C LYS A 638 -23.87 24.12 26.16
N ARG A 639 -23.96 25.34 25.62
CA ARG A 639 -24.38 26.56 26.36
C ARG A 639 -25.91 26.79 26.34
N GLY A 640 -26.69 25.86 25.79
CA GLY A 640 -28.16 25.88 25.79
C GLY A 640 -28.81 26.52 24.55
N TYR A 641 -28.04 26.95 23.54
CA TYR A 641 -28.60 27.49 22.30
C TYR A 641 -28.98 26.37 21.32
N ARG A 642 -30.28 26.21 21.07
CA ARG A 642 -30.87 25.22 20.14
C ARG A 642 -30.68 25.58 18.66
N ASP A 643 -29.47 25.95 18.25
CA ASP A 643 -29.20 26.39 16.89
C ASP A 643 -29.20 25.24 15.86
N LEU A 644 -28.81 24.03 16.27
CA LEU A 644 -28.88 22.83 15.43
C LEU A 644 -30.31 22.31 15.20
N GLU A 645 -31.28 22.68 16.03
CA GLU A 645 -32.71 22.39 15.78
C GLU A 645 -33.26 23.18 14.57
N ARG A 646 -32.62 24.30 14.19
CA ARG A 646 -33.08 25.13 13.07
C ARG A 646 -32.98 24.33 11.75
N PRO A 647 -34.09 24.11 11.01
CA PRO A 647 -34.10 23.17 9.87
C PRO A 647 -33.16 23.57 8.73
N THR A 648 -32.91 24.88 8.55
CA THR A 648 -31.89 25.36 7.59
C THR A 648 -30.48 24.91 7.98
N ILE A 649 -30.11 25.03 9.26
CA ILE A 649 -28.75 24.67 9.72
C ILE A 649 -28.58 23.16 9.66
N ARG A 650 -29.54 22.40 10.23
CA ARG A 650 -29.53 20.93 10.22
C ARG A 650 -29.35 20.32 8.82
N VAL A 651 -29.99 20.90 7.79
CA VAL A 651 -29.83 20.40 6.41
C VAL A 651 -28.40 20.61 5.89
N TYR A 652 -27.79 21.79 6.05
CA TYR A 652 -26.40 21.99 5.62
C TYR A 652 -25.38 21.27 6.50
N ASP A 653 -25.71 21.04 7.77
CA ASP A 653 -24.90 20.27 8.71
C ASP A 653 -24.79 18.79 8.30
N GLU A 654 -25.89 18.12 7.93
CA GLU A 654 -25.83 16.75 7.40
C GLU A 654 -25.14 16.68 6.02
N ILE A 655 -25.30 17.71 5.16
CA ILE A 655 -24.62 17.80 3.85
C ILE A 655 -23.11 17.93 4.03
N CYS A 656 -22.66 18.99 4.70
CA CYS A 656 -21.24 19.28 4.89
C CYS A 656 -20.60 18.25 5.84
N GLY A 657 -21.33 17.70 6.80
CA GLY A 657 -20.88 16.61 7.66
C GLY A 657 -20.49 15.36 6.88
N PHE A 658 -21.35 14.88 5.96
CA PHE A 658 -20.97 13.75 5.09
C PHE A 658 -19.78 14.09 4.20
N LEU A 659 -19.76 15.28 3.59
CA LEU A 659 -18.69 15.67 2.67
C LEU A 659 -17.35 15.85 3.38
N VAL A 660 -17.33 16.36 4.62
CA VAL A 660 -16.11 16.51 5.41
C VAL A 660 -15.67 15.18 6.04
N ILE A 661 -16.59 14.25 6.34
CA ILE A 661 -16.22 12.85 6.60
C ILE A 661 -15.55 12.24 5.36
N GLY A 662 -16.12 12.42 4.17
CA GLY A 662 -15.54 11.94 2.92
C GLY A 662 -14.15 12.52 2.64
N TRP A 663 -13.94 13.81 2.86
CA TRP A 663 -12.62 14.44 2.80
C TRP A 663 -11.67 13.85 3.85
N ALA A 664 -12.09 13.76 5.12
CA ALA A 664 -11.24 13.32 6.22
C ALA A 664 -10.79 11.86 6.06
N MET A 665 -11.68 10.93 5.70
CA MET A 665 -11.32 9.53 5.51
C MET A 665 -10.37 9.33 4.32
N HIS A 666 -10.43 10.18 3.29
CA HIS A 666 -9.50 10.15 2.16
C HIS A 666 -8.26 11.07 2.35
N PHE A 667 -8.03 11.60 3.55
CA PHE A 667 -6.90 12.49 3.84
C PHE A 667 -6.11 12.09 5.09
N LEU A 668 -6.78 11.91 6.22
CA LEU A 668 -6.14 11.64 7.51
C LEU A 668 -5.34 10.31 7.56
N PRO A 669 -5.79 9.19 6.96
CA PRO A 669 -5.02 7.93 7.01
C PRO A 669 -3.64 8.02 6.36
N PHE A 670 -3.43 8.93 5.40
CA PHE A 670 -2.12 9.11 4.77
C PHE A 670 -1.05 9.68 5.72
N PHE A 671 -1.43 10.29 6.85
CA PHE A 671 -0.47 10.69 7.89
C PHE A 671 0.09 9.50 8.67
N LEU A 672 -0.59 8.34 8.64
CA LEU A 672 -0.15 7.11 9.30
C LEU A 672 0.67 6.20 8.37
N MET A 673 0.88 6.59 7.12
CA MET A 673 1.51 5.77 6.08
C MET A 673 2.98 6.11 5.88
N GLN A 674 3.88 5.25 6.35
CA GLN A 674 5.34 5.40 6.24
C GLN A 674 5.92 4.92 4.89
N ARG A 675 5.17 5.10 3.80
CA ARG A 675 5.56 4.75 2.41
C ARG A 675 5.74 6.00 1.56
N GLN A 676 6.20 5.84 0.32
CA GLN A 676 6.19 6.93 -0.66
C GLN A 676 4.76 7.42 -0.98
N LEU A 677 4.58 8.74 -1.13
CA LEU A 677 3.29 9.38 -1.33
C LEU A 677 3.38 10.57 -2.31
N PHE A 678 2.28 10.80 -3.03
CA PHE A 678 2.20 11.72 -4.16
C PHE A 678 0.90 12.53 -4.15
N LEU A 679 0.93 13.78 -4.63
CA LEU A 679 -0.22 14.71 -4.64
C LEU A 679 -1.52 14.11 -5.23
N HIS A 680 -1.41 13.18 -6.17
CA HIS A 680 -2.57 12.49 -6.75
C HIS A 680 -3.43 11.73 -5.71
N HIS A 681 -2.82 11.28 -4.60
CA HIS A 681 -3.52 10.61 -3.49
C HIS A 681 -4.58 11.50 -2.81
N TYR A 682 -4.43 12.83 -2.88
CA TYR A 682 -5.41 13.78 -2.33
C TYR A 682 -6.68 13.91 -3.18
N PHE A 683 -6.70 13.44 -4.43
CA PHE A 683 -7.77 13.78 -5.38
C PHE A 683 -9.17 13.24 -4.99
N PRO A 684 -9.33 12.05 -4.39
CA PRO A 684 -10.59 11.64 -3.80
C PRO A 684 -11.08 12.58 -2.67
N ALA A 685 -10.17 13.07 -1.82
CA ALA A 685 -10.51 14.06 -0.79
C ALA A 685 -10.87 15.42 -1.39
N LEU A 686 -10.14 15.87 -2.43
CA LEU A 686 -10.41 17.10 -3.18
C LEU A 686 -11.82 17.09 -3.79
N TYR A 687 -12.27 15.96 -4.36
CA TYR A 687 -13.64 15.83 -4.87
C TYR A 687 -14.68 16.16 -3.80
N PHE A 688 -14.56 15.58 -2.59
CA PHE A 688 -15.45 15.89 -1.47
C PHE A 688 -15.31 17.35 -0.98
N ALA A 689 -14.11 17.92 -0.97
CA ALA A 689 -13.88 19.33 -0.59
C ALA A 689 -14.52 20.31 -1.59
N ILE A 690 -14.48 20.04 -2.89
CA ILE A 690 -15.14 20.87 -3.93
C ILE A 690 -16.67 20.80 -3.81
N LEU A 691 -17.22 19.62 -3.50
CA LEU A 691 -18.64 19.51 -3.18
C LEU A 691 -18.99 20.30 -1.89
N CYS A 692 -18.11 20.28 -0.89
CA CYS A 692 -18.28 21.01 0.37
C CYS A 692 -18.27 22.54 0.15
N SER A 693 -17.35 23.08 -0.65
CA SER A 693 -17.34 24.52 -0.97
C SER A 693 -18.61 24.96 -1.70
N CYS A 694 -19.16 24.11 -2.57
CA CYS A 694 -20.43 24.36 -3.25
C CYS A 694 -21.65 24.34 -2.29
N ALA A 695 -21.63 23.48 -1.27
CA ALA A 695 -22.65 23.46 -0.21
C ALA A 695 -22.55 24.68 0.72
N VAL A 696 -21.34 25.06 1.14
CA VAL A 696 -21.05 26.28 1.90
C VAL A 696 -21.46 27.54 1.12
N PHE A 697 -21.20 27.58 -0.20
CA PHE A 697 -21.70 28.63 -1.08
C PHE A 697 -23.23 28.67 -1.16
N ASP A 698 -23.93 27.52 -1.15
CA ASP A 698 -25.40 27.49 -1.13
C ASP A 698 -25.97 28.13 0.15
N LEU A 699 -25.36 27.82 1.30
CA LEU A 699 -25.69 28.37 2.61
C LEU A 699 -25.48 29.89 2.65
N PHE A 700 -24.28 30.39 2.36
CA PHE A 700 -24.00 31.84 2.41
C PHE A 700 -24.86 32.64 1.42
N THR A 701 -25.08 32.12 0.20
CA THR A 701 -25.91 32.80 -0.80
C THR A 701 -27.40 32.47 -0.68
N ARG A 702 -27.86 31.78 0.38
CA ARG A 702 -29.26 31.35 0.53
C ARG A 702 -30.25 32.51 0.53
N ASN A 703 -29.90 33.59 1.23
CA ASN A 703 -30.78 34.76 1.43
C ASN A 703 -30.62 35.84 0.33
N LEU A 704 -29.71 35.64 -0.63
CA LEU A 704 -29.50 36.60 -1.72
C LEU A 704 -30.55 36.42 -2.82
N ARG A 705 -30.94 37.53 -3.47
CA ARG A 705 -31.74 37.51 -4.70
C ARG A 705 -31.02 36.67 -5.77
N GLN A 706 -31.76 35.84 -6.50
CA GLN A 706 -31.22 34.88 -7.48
C GLN A 706 -30.25 35.52 -8.49
N ALA A 707 -30.54 36.74 -8.97
CA ALA A 707 -29.65 37.48 -9.86
C ALA A 707 -28.27 37.76 -9.23
N ARG A 708 -28.22 38.30 -8.01
CA ARG A 708 -26.95 38.56 -7.28
C ARG A 708 -26.17 37.28 -7.02
N ARG A 709 -26.87 36.19 -6.68
CA ARG A 709 -26.24 34.88 -6.49
C ARG A 709 -25.63 34.33 -7.80
N VAL A 710 -26.31 34.48 -8.93
CA VAL A 710 -25.76 34.12 -10.24
C VAL A 710 -24.57 35.00 -10.60
N GLN A 711 -24.62 36.31 -10.35
CA GLN A 711 -23.50 37.22 -10.55
C GLN A 711 -22.26 36.77 -9.76
N ILE A 712 -22.38 36.44 -8.46
CA ILE A 712 -21.26 35.95 -7.65
C ILE A 712 -20.74 34.60 -8.18
N ALA A 713 -21.63 33.67 -8.56
CA ALA A 713 -21.21 32.39 -9.15
C ALA A 713 -20.47 32.55 -10.48
N VAL A 714 -20.90 33.49 -11.33
CA VAL A 714 -20.22 33.82 -12.59
C VAL A 714 -18.85 34.46 -12.34
N VAL A 715 -18.76 35.43 -11.42
CA VAL A 715 -17.47 36.06 -11.05
C VAL A 715 -16.49 35.02 -10.50
N TYR A 716 -16.93 34.13 -9.61
CA TYR A 716 -16.10 33.02 -9.11
C TYR A 716 -15.66 32.08 -10.25
N MET A 717 -16.56 31.71 -11.15
CA MET A 717 -16.20 30.91 -12.33
C MET A 717 -15.24 31.62 -13.28
N LEU A 718 -15.28 32.96 -13.42
CA LEU A 718 -14.32 33.71 -14.24
C LEU A 718 -12.90 33.63 -13.67
N PHE A 719 -12.72 33.67 -12.35
CA PHE A 719 -11.42 33.43 -11.71
C PHE A 719 -10.92 32.00 -11.93
N VAL A 720 -11.81 31.01 -11.78
CA VAL A 720 -11.50 29.59 -12.02
C VAL A 720 -11.09 29.36 -13.49
N LEU A 721 -11.82 29.93 -14.45
CA LEU A 721 -11.53 29.86 -15.89
C LEU A 721 -10.23 30.59 -16.26
N TYR A 722 -9.95 31.74 -15.63
CA TYR A 722 -8.68 32.46 -15.83
C TYR A 722 -7.47 31.63 -15.38
N CYS A 723 -7.55 31.04 -14.18
CA CYS A 723 -6.51 30.12 -13.69
C CYS A 723 -6.41 28.87 -14.58
N PHE A 724 -7.55 28.27 -14.96
CA PHE A 724 -7.57 27.12 -15.85
C PHE A 724 -6.88 27.40 -17.18
N ARG A 725 -7.17 28.54 -17.83
CA ARG A 725 -6.50 28.98 -19.06
C ARG A 725 -5.00 29.14 -18.85
N LYS A 726 -4.57 29.72 -17.72
CA LYS A 726 -3.17 29.98 -17.40
C LYS A 726 -2.34 28.70 -17.17
N PHE A 727 -2.92 27.69 -16.53
CA PHE A 727 -2.27 26.38 -16.30
C PHE A 727 -2.59 25.34 -17.39
N SER A 728 -3.41 25.68 -18.40
CA SER A 728 -3.74 24.78 -19.51
C SER A 728 -2.52 24.27 -20.31
N PRO A 729 -1.40 25.01 -20.49
CA PRO A 729 -0.19 24.44 -21.12
C PRO A 729 0.32 23.20 -20.38
N LEU A 730 0.45 23.28 -19.05
CA LEU A 730 0.86 22.17 -18.18
C LEU A 730 -0.16 21.01 -18.13
N THR A 731 -1.41 21.28 -18.49
CA THR A 731 -2.49 20.27 -18.56
C THR A 731 -2.48 19.50 -19.89
N TYR A 732 -2.19 20.17 -21.01
CA TYR A 732 -2.33 19.60 -22.37
C TYR A 732 -1.00 19.41 -23.14
N ALA A 733 0.15 19.59 -22.48
CA ALA A 733 1.46 19.76 -23.13
C ALA A 733 1.44 20.89 -24.19
N GLY A 734 0.73 21.98 -23.89
CA GLY A 734 0.55 23.12 -24.79
C GLY A 734 1.75 24.07 -24.83
N GLU A 735 1.79 24.91 -25.85
CA GLU A 735 2.82 25.96 -26.01
C GLU A 735 2.73 27.01 -24.90
N TRP A 736 3.88 27.32 -24.30
CA TRP A 736 4.07 28.34 -23.27
C TRP A 736 5.37 29.10 -23.54
N THR A 737 5.52 30.33 -23.03
CA THR A 737 6.82 31.01 -23.01
C THR A 737 7.43 31.03 -21.62
N LYS A 738 8.75 31.17 -21.53
CA LYS A 738 9.49 31.33 -20.26
C LYS A 738 8.87 32.41 -19.37
N LYS A 739 8.55 33.58 -19.96
CA LYS A 739 7.89 34.70 -19.28
C LYS A 739 6.47 34.36 -18.79
N GLU A 740 5.69 33.61 -19.54
CA GLU A 740 4.36 33.15 -19.07
C GLU A 740 4.48 32.12 -17.93
N CYS A 741 5.47 31.22 -18.00
CA CYS A 741 5.78 30.22 -16.97
C CYS A 741 6.22 30.85 -15.64
N ILE A 742 7.18 31.78 -15.67
CA ILE A 742 7.65 32.50 -14.47
C ILE A 742 6.48 33.25 -13.82
N ASN A 743 5.68 33.96 -14.62
CA ASN A 743 4.47 34.65 -14.15
C ASN A 743 3.38 33.72 -13.57
N ALA A 744 3.49 32.40 -13.75
CA ALA A 744 2.56 31.40 -13.21
C ALA A 744 3.00 30.77 -11.89
N LYS A 745 4.24 30.99 -11.44
CA LYS A 745 4.72 30.55 -10.11
C LYS A 745 4.14 31.43 -9.00
N TYR A 746 2.94 31.10 -8.51
CA TYR A 746 2.30 31.83 -7.40
C TYR A 746 2.91 31.51 -6.03
N LEU A 747 3.54 30.35 -5.87
CA LEU A 747 4.32 29.99 -4.69
C LEU A 747 5.78 29.76 -5.10
N PRO A 748 6.78 30.12 -4.27
CA PRO A 748 8.20 29.94 -4.60
C PRO A 748 8.59 28.45 -4.70
N HIS A 749 7.79 27.55 -4.13
CA HIS A 749 7.98 26.10 -4.19
C HIS A 749 7.41 25.44 -5.46
N TRP A 750 6.87 26.20 -6.43
CA TRP A 750 6.39 25.64 -7.70
C TRP A 750 7.53 25.50 -8.70
N ASP A 751 8.03 24.27 -8.83
CA ASP A 751 9.23 23.88 -9.57
C ASP A 751 8.96 23.57 -11.06
N PHE A 752 8.15 24.40 -11.73
CA PHE A 752 8.02 24.34 -13.20
C PHE A 752 9.39 24.61 -13.85
N ASN A 753 9.77 23.85 -14.87
CA ASN A 753 11.02 24.05 -15.60
C ASN A 753 10.84 25.18 -16.63
N CYS A 754 10.85 26.43 -16.16
CA CYS A 754 10.58 27.57 -17.03
C CYS A 754 11.67 27.82 -18.08
N ASP A 755 12.91 27.43 -17.79
CA ASP A 755 14.04 27.52 -18.71
C ASP A 755 13.96 26.52 -19.86
N GLY A 756 13.15 25.46 -19.72
CA GLY A 756 12.81 24.54 -20.82
C GLY A 756 11.81 25.09 -21.85
N PHE A 757 11.27 26.30 -21.67
CA PHE A 757 10.34 26.95 -22.60
C PHE A 757 11.02 28.12 -23.35
N PRO A 758 10.67 28.38 -24.63
CA PRO A 758 11.25 29.48 -25.40
C PRO A 758 10.76 30.86 -24.93
N GLU A 759 11.47 31.92 -25.32
CA GLU A 759 11.10 33.31 -24.99
C GLU A 759 9.88 33.81 -25.79
N SER A 760 9.75 33.38 -27.07
CA SER A 760 8.60 33.66 -27.94
C SER A 760 7.88 32.38 -28.35
N ARG A 761 6.63 32.52 -28.83
CA ARG A 761 5.85 31.37 -29.34
C ARG A 761 6.26 30.95 -30.75
N ASP A 762 6.88 31.85 -31.50
CA ASP A 762 7.26 31.63 -32.91
C ASP A 762 8.37 30.56 -33.04
N ALA A 763 9.18 30.38 -31.99
CA ALA A 763 10.18 29.31 -31.89
C ALA A 763 9.59 27.90 -32.07
N TYR A 764 8.35 27.64 -31.60
CA TYR A 764 7.68 26.35 -31.79
C TYR A 764 7.32 26.05 -33.26
N HIS A 765 7.23 27.08 -34.10
CA HIS A 765 6.97 26.94 -35.53
C HIS A 765 8.28 26.74 -36.31
N LEU A 766 9.33 27.50 -35.99
CA LEU A 766 10.65 27.36 -36.61
C LEU A 766 11.24 25.94 -36.43
N HIS A 767 11.07 25.33 -35.25
CA HIS A 767 11.53 23.95 -35.00
C HIS A 767 10.80 22.87 -35.83
N LYS A 768 9.69 23.18 -36.51
CA LYS A 768 9.01 22.22 -37.40
C LYS A 768 9.56 22.16 -38.82
N GLU A 769 10.24 23.21 -39.28
CA GLU A 769 10.79 23.27 -40.64
C GLU A 769 12.23 22.74 -40.71
N ALA A 770 12.87 22.54 -39.55
CA ALA A 770 14.28 22.18 -39.41
C ALA A 770 14.56 20.66 -39.33
N GLN A 771 13.65 19.79 -39.80
CA GLN A 771 13.94 18.35 -39.97
C GLN A 771 14.04 17.98 -41.47
N PRO A 772 15.25 18.01 -42.05
CA PRO A 772 15.48 17.49 -43.40
C PRO A 772 15.49 15.96 -43.40
N SER A 773 15.03 15.38 -44.52
CA SER A 773 15.05 13.95 -44.77
C SER A 773 16.46 13.37 -44.91
N VAL A 774 16.68 12.18 -44.34
CA VAL A 774 17.68 11.15 -44.68
C VAL A 774 18.88 11.61 -45.53
N VAL A 775 20.05 11.77 -44.90
CA VAL A 775 21.35 11.82 -45.58
C VAL A 775 22.31 10.81 -44.94
N THR A 776 23.03 10.07 -45.77
CA THR A 776 23.93 8.98 -45.38
C THR A 776 25.14 9.46 -44.57
N SER A 777 25.52 8.70 -43.55
CA SER A 777 26.68 9.00 -42.70
C SER A 777 28.02 8.63 -43.37
N THR A 778 28.95 9.59 -43.45
CA THR A 778 30.38 9.36 -43.62
C THR A 778 31.13 10.06 -42.48
N ALA A 779 31.95 9.32 -41.72
CA ALA A 779 32.58 9.81 -40.51
C ALA A 779 33.86 10.62 -40.77
N VAL A 780 34.07 11.67 -39.97
CA VAL A 780 35.37 12.35 -39.77
C VAL A 780 35.45 12.75 -38.29
N ASN A 781 36.59 12.52 -37.64
CA ASN A 781 36.82 12.89 -36.24
C ASN A 781 37.19 14.37 -36.10
N ALA A 782 36.71 15.03 -35.05
CA ALA A 782 37.26 16.28 -34.54
C ALA A 782 36.99 16.41 -33.02
N GLU A 783 38.03 16.63 -32.23
CA GLU A 783 37.92 16.87 -30.78
C GLU A 783 37.76 18.37 -30.51
N THR A 784 36.81 18.79 -29.66
CA THR A 784 36.94 20.08 -28.95
C THR A 784 36.06 20.16 -27.69
N THR A 785 36.70 20.44 -26.55
CA THR A 785 36.17 21.15 -25.34
C THR A 785 34.73 20.88 -24.87
N LEU A 786 34.62 20.19 -23.73
CA LEU A 786 33.40 20.13 -22.91
C LEU A 786 33.09 21.49 -22.25
N ALA A 787 31.81 21.90 -22.32
CA ALA A 787 31.19 22.84 -21.40
C ALA A 787 30.14 22.08 -20.55
N PRO A 788 29.85 22.48 -19.30
CA PRO A 788 29.05 21.67 -18.38
C PRO A 788 27.60 21.49 -18.86
N LEU A 789 27.15 20.24 -18.90
CA LEU A 789 25.82 19.85 -19.37
C LEU A 789 24.72 20.06 -18.31
N VAL A 790 23.50 20.18 -18.82
CA VAL A 790 22.24 20.21 -18.05
C VAL A 790 22.02 18.82 -17.42
N PRO A 791 21.56 18.70 -16.15
CA PRO A 791 21.27 17.42 -15.52
C PRO A 791 20.10 16.70 -16.22
N GLU A 792 20.26 15.41 -16.51
CA GLU A 792 19.29 14.63 -17.28
C GLU A 792 18.03 14.22 -16.49
N PRO A 793 16.86 14.14 -17.14
CA PRO A 793 15.60 13.78 -16.49
C PRO A 793 15.34 12.26 -16.46
N GLY A 794 15.88 11.57 -15.45
CA GLY A 794 15.32 10.31 -14.93
C GLY A 794 15.49 9.04 -15.77
N ARG A 795 16.62 8.35 -15.58
CA ARG A 795 16.82 6.94 -15.97
C ARG A 795 15.96 6.00 -15.09
N ASN A 796 15.47 4.89 -15.65
CA ASN A 796 14.54 4.00 -14.95
C ASN A 796 15.25 3.17 -13.87
N VAL A 797 14.82 3.26 -12.60
CA VAL A 797 15.46 2.56 -11.46
C VAL A 797 15.03 1.08 -11.34
N PHE A 798 14.97 0.37 -12.48
CA PHE A 798 14.73 -1.07 -12.56
C PHE A 798 15.65 -1.79 -13.56
N GLU A 799 16.47 -1.04 -14.32
CA GLU A 799 17.61 -1.56 -15.07
C GLU A 799 18.80 -0.61 -14.82
N ASP A 800 19.98 -1.18 -14.58
CA ASP A 800 21.26 -0.51 -14.31
C ASP A 800 21.37 0.37 -13.03
N LEU A 801 21.70 -0.27 -11.89
CA LEU A 801 22.45 0.38 -10.81
C LEU A 801 23.52 -0.56 -10.22
N LYS A 802 24.71 -0.49 -10.81
CA LYS A 802 26.01 -0.79 -10.18
C LYS A 802 27.01 0.28 -10.60
N ASP A 803 28.10 0.37 -9.83
CA ASP A 803 29.33 1.12 -10.09
C ASP A 803 29.23 2.66 -10.14
N GLU A 804 29.38 3.29 -8.96
CA GLU A 804 30.58 4.08 -8.58
C GLU A 804 30.42 4.68 -7.15
N PRO A 805 31.50 5.04 -6.43
CA PRO A 805 31.49 5.20 -4.97
C PRO A 805 31.22 6.62 -4.43
N GLU A 806 31.01 6.72 -3.11
CA GLU A 806 30.70 7.96 -2.38
C GLU A 806 31.81 9.03 -2.45
N GLN A 807 31.45 10.25 -2.87
CA GLN A 807 32.29 11.44 -2.67
C GLN A 807 31.91 12.18 -1.37
N LYS A 808 32.87 12.25 -0.44
CA LYS A 808 32.75 13.01 0.81
C LYS A 808 32.71 14.52 0.55
N THR A 809 31.60 15.17 0.84
CA THR A 809 31.48 16.64 0.73
C THR A 809 32.23 17.35 1.85
N ILE A 810 33.32 18.04 1.50
CA ILE A 810 33.99 19.00 2.38
C ILE A 810 33.18 20.30 2.43
N ALA A 811 32.98 20.87 3.63
CA ALA A 811 32.28 22.14 3.78
C ALA A 811 33.15 23.33 3.36
N VAL A 812 32.61 24.23 2.54
CA VAL A 812 33.27 25.48 2.13
C VAL A 812 32.62 26.65 2.86
N ALA A 813 33.43 27.46 3.55
CA ALA A 813 32.99 28.61 4.33
C ALA A 813 32.63 29.83 3.43
N GLY A 814 31.91 30.79 4.01
CA GLY A 814 31.51 32.02 3.31
C GLY A 814 32.67 32.97 2.98
N ALA A 815 32.46 33.84 2.00
CA ALA A 815 33.46 34.80 1.53
C ALA A 815 33.82 35.85 2.61
N PRO A 816 35.08 36.32 2.66
CA PRO A 816 35.55 37.27 3.66
C PRO A 816 35.13 38.72 3.35
N ARG A 817 35.29 39.59 4.35
CA ARG A 817 35.43 41.04 4.18
C ARG A 817 36.86 41.46 4.49
N GLU A 818 37.27 42.54 3.86
CA GLU A 818 38.56 43.21 4.07
C GLU A 818 38.56 43.97 5.40
N ASP A 819 39.74 44.02 6.04
CA ASP A 819 40.26 45.20 6.76
C ASP A 819 41.80 45.03 6.91
N GLU A 820 42.52 46.13 7.06
CA GLU A 820 43.95 46.24 6.67
C GLU A 820 45.00 45.98 7.78
N MET A 821 45.93 45.03 7.51
CA MET A 821 47.41 45.17 7.61
C MET A 821 48.08 45.60 8.97
N PRO A 822 49.43 45.78 9.06
CA PRO A 822 50.55 45.47 8.13
C PRO A 822 51.75 44.69 8.74
N VAL A 823 52.74 44.34 7.87
CA VAL A 823 54.19 44.06 8.10
C VAL A 823 54.62 42.97 9.13
N SER A 824 55.67 42.17 8.91
CA SER A 824 56.55 41.85 7.75
C SER A 824 57.27 40.49 8.08
N SER A 825 58.15 39.86 7.28
CA SER A 825 58.99 40.28 6.15
C SER A 825 59.20 39.14 5.12
N SER A 826 60.16 39.33 4.20
CA SER A 826 60.74 38.33 3.28
C SER A 826 62.28 38.54 3.27
N PRO A 827 63.13 37.77 2.53
CA PRO A 827 62.84 36.68 1.59
C PRO A 827 63.80 35.45 1.69
N ASP A 828 63.86 34.68 0.60
CA ASP A 828 64.95 33.80 0.11
C ASP A 828 65.20 32.38 0.67
N GLY A 829 65.24 31.42 -0.28
CA GLY A 829 66.24 30.33 -0.27
C GLY A 829 65.70 28.89 -0.18
N PRO A 830 65.98 27.98 -1.15
CA PRO A 830 65.39 26.63 -1.17
C PRO A 830 66.38 25.44 -1.15
N ALA A 831 65.78 24.24 -1.02
CA ALA A 831 66.25 22.90 -1.45
C ALA A 831 67.12 22.03 -0.50
N GLY A 832 67.03 20.70 -0.72
CA GLY A 832 67.49 19.61 0.17
C GLY A 832 66.38 19.20 1.17
N GLY A 833 66.02 17.93 1.40
CA GLY A 833 66.70 16.64 1.14
C GLY A 833 67.57 16.24 2.34
N GLY A 834 67.53 15.02 2.90
CA GLY A 834 66.74 13.81 2.63
C GLY A 834 67.34 12.63 3.43
N GLY A 835 66.58 11.56 3.70
CA GLY A 835 66.93 10.53 4.70
C GLY A 835 66.34 10.86 6.09
N ALA A 836 65.93 9.90 6.94
CA ALA A 836 66.53 8.62 7.33
C ALA A 836 67.77 8.81 8.23
N ASP A 837 67.91 8.15 9.39
CA ASP A 837 67.06 7.09 9.97
C ASP A 837 67.19 7.03 11.51
N GLU A 838 66.67 5.97 12.15
CA GLU A 838 67.23 5.20 13.30
C GLU A 838 68.20 5.89 14.32
N THR A 839 68.20 5.64 15.65
CA THR A 839 67.74 4.49 16.48
C THR A 839 67.96 4.75 17.98
N LEU A 840 67.41 3.88 18.87
CA LEU A 840 67.99 3.40 20.16
C LEU A 840 68.32 4.44 21.28
N SER A 841 68.50 4.11 22.57
CA SER A 841 68.31 2.91 23.40
C SER A 841 68.19 3.38 24.88
N ALA A 842 67.19 2.99 25.67
CA ALA A 842 67.10 1.76 26.49
C ALA A 842 67.78 1.84 27.88
N ALA A 843 67.42 0.88 28.76
CA ALA A 843 67.74 0.77 30.20
C ALA A 843 67.11 1.85 31.13
N GLY A 844 66.57 1.48 32.29
CA GLY A 844 66.34 0.12 32.78
C GLY A 844 65.69 0.05 34.18
N ASP A 845 64.63 -0.75 34.27
CA ASP A 845 64.10 -1.51 35.41
C ASP A 845 64.32 -1.02 36.85
N ASN A 846 63.20 -0.81 37.55
CA ASN A 846 62.75 -1.85 38.50
C ASN A 846 61.22 -1.86 38.74
N ALA A 847 60.73 -3.07 39.03
CA ALA A 847 59.38 -3.48 39.42
C ALA A 847 58.81 -2.74 40.66
N GLN A 848 57.51 -2.78 41.04
CA GLN A 848 56.20 -3.28 40.56
C GLN A 848 55.13 -2.76 41.58
N ASP A 849 53.80 -2.83 41.44
CA ASP A 849 52.86 -2.72 40.31
C ASP A 849 51.41 -2.69 40.90
N THR A 850 50.46 -1.98 40.26
CA THR A 850 49.00 -1.88 40.57
C THR A 850 48.58 -1.31 41.96
N ARG A 851 47.42 -0.63 42.13
CA ARG A 851 46.31 -0.22 41.22
C ARG A 851 45.51 0.97 41.80
N ALA A 852 44.84 1.72 40.90
CA ALA A 852 43.73 2.68 41.13
C ALA A 852 44.05 4.04 41.81
N PRO A 853 43.23 5.12 41.64
CA PRO A 853 42.20 5.41 40.61
C PRO A 853 42.31 6.83 39.96
N LEU A 854 41.32 7.20 39.12
CA LEU A 854 41.02 8.54 38.55
C LEU A 854 41.95 9.02 37.40
N GLY A 855 41.47 9.69 36.34
CA GLY A 855 40.09 9.90 35.87
C GLY A 855 39.93 11.08 34.89
N LYS A 856 38.98 10.98 33.94
CA LYS A 856 38.50 12.01 32.97
C LYS A 856 39.45 12.39 31.83
N ASP A 857 38.98 12.75 30.62
CA ASP A 857 37.70 12.64 29.87
C ASP A 857 38.14 12.66 28.35
N ALA A 858 37.35 12.58 27.26
CA ALA A 858 35.92 12.73 27.00
C ALA A 858 35.49 12.05 25.66
N GLY A 859 34.18 11.78 25.50
CA GLY A 859 33.43 12.03 24.25
C GLY A 859 33.61 11.14 23.00
N ALA A 860 32.68 10.18 22.81
CA ALA A 860 32.24 9.67 21.50
C ALA A 860 30.74 9.35 21.55
N ALA A 861 30.04 9.27 20.41
CA ALA A 861 28.59 9.12 20.35
C ALA A 861 28.15 7.71 19.93
N GLU A 862 27.17 7.14 20.64
CA GLU A 862 26.54 5.86 20.28
C GLU A 862 25.40 6.06 19.27
N ALA A 863 25.24 5.10 18.36
CA ALA A 863 24.07 4.94 17.52
C ALA A 863 23.44 3.58 17.80
N THR A 864 22.27 3.55 18.44
CA THR A 864 21.60 2.32 18.85
C THR A 864 20.51 1.89 17.87
N PHE A 865 20.65 0.69 17.33
CA PHE A 865 19.59 -0.06 16.64
C PHE A 865 18.97 -1.07 17.62
N ALA A 866 17.67 -0.98 17.88
CA ALA A 866 16.91 -2.04 18.55
C ALA A 866 15.41 -2.00 18.20
N ASP A 867 14.86 -3.18 17.90
CA ASP A 867 13.50 -3.70 18.07
C ASP A 867 12.24 -2.89 17.71
N ALA A 868 11.42 -3.48 16.82
CA ALA A 868 10.01 -3.11 16.63
C ALA A 868 9.11 -4.23 16.03
N VAL A 869 9.06 -5.43 16.63
CA VAL A 869 7.88 -6.33 16.48
C VAL A 869 7.57 -7.05 17.80
N GLY A 870 6.46 -6.68 18.44
CA GLY A 870 5.92 -7.33 19.64
C GLY A 870 4.77 -6.51 20.21
N GLY A 871 3.53 -6.98 20.08
CA GLY A 871 2.34 -6.20 20.44
C GLY A 871 1.58 -6.79 21.62
N GLY A 872 1.22 -5.96 22.62
CA GLY A 872 0.41 -6.41 23.75
C GLY A 872 0.05 -5.37 24.82
N SER A 873 -1.09 -4.68 24.63
CA SER A 873 -1.86 -3.96 25.67
C SER A 873 -1.21 -2.75 26.37
N GLY A 874 -2.01 -2.02 27.18
CA GLY A 874 -1.59 -0.89 28.03
C GLY A 874 -2.00 0.50 27.53
N TRP A 875 -2.90 1.18 28.25
CA TRP A 875 -3.32 2.58 27.97
C TRP A 875 -3.28 3.40 29.26
N GLN A 876 -2.21 4.18 29.46
CA GLN A 876 -1.97 5.21 30.49
C GLN A 876 -0.67 5.95 30.11
N GLY A 877 -0.43 7.22 30.44
CA GLY A 877 -1.33 8.20 31.07
C GLY A 877 -0.54 9.27 31.84
N GLY A 878 -0.36 10.47 31.27
CA GLY A 878 0.53 11.52 31.81
C GLY A 878 1.96 11.40 31.26
N ALA A 879 2.75 12.44 30.97
CA ALA A 879 2.83 13.86 31.37
C ALA A 879 4.00 14.15 32.33
N GLU A 880 5.01 14.84 31.79
CA GLU A 880 5.95 15.78 32.40
C GLU A 880 6.23 15.66 33.92
N ASP A 881 7.45 15.25 34.26
CA ASP A 881 8.03 15.47 35.60
C ASP A 881 9.42 16.11 35.51
N ALA A 882 9.71 17.04 36.42
CA ALA A 882 10.98 17.74 36.58
C ALA A 882 11.53 17.51 37.99
N PRO A 883 12.86 17.57 38.23
CA PRO A 883 13.47 16.72 39.24
C PRO A 883 13.47 17.27 40.68
N GLY A 884 13.05 16.41 41.61
CA GLY A 884 13.92 15.88 42.66
C GLY A 884 14.26 16.75 43.88
N VAL A 885 13.93 16.22 45.08
CA VAL A 885 14.58 16.51 46.37
C VAL A 885 14.83 15.18 47.09
N VAL A 886 15.85 15.11 47.96
CA VAL A 886 16.51 13.86 48.42
C VAL A 886 16.54 13.78 49.98
N ILE A 887 17.20 12.74 50.52
CA ILE A 887 17.76 12.55 51.88
C ILE A 887 16.74 12.15 53.02
N PRO A 888 17.12 11.36 54.06
CA PRO A 888 17.41 9.90 53.95
C PRO A 888 16.78 8.98 55.05
N ARG A 889 17.09 7.67 54.94
CA ARG A 889 17.37 6.64 55.98
C ARG A 889 17.05 6.92 57.47
N GLU A 890 16.58 5.86 58.13
CA GLU A 890 17.34 5.28 59.25
C GLU A 890 17.25 3.74 59.21
N GLU A 891 18.05 3.02 60.02
CA GLU A 891 18.35 1.59 59.87
C GLU A 891 17.85 0.73 61.03
N LYS A 892 17.57 -0.56 60.78
CA LYS A 892 18.00 -1.65 61.68
C LYS A 892 18.00 -3.04 61.04
N GLN A 893 18.92 -3.88 61.52
CA GLN A 893 19.08 -5.30 61.20
C GLN A 893 18.47 -6.15 62.34
N ASP A 894 18.17 -7.42 62.04
CA ASP A 894 18.35 -8.56 62.94
C ASP A 894 18.47 -9.85 62.09
N GLU A 895 19.04 -10.94 62.63
CA GLU A 895 19.66 -12.02 61.84
C GLU A 895 18.94 -13.39 61.80
N VAL A 896 18.88 -13.96 60.57
CA VAL A 896 19.22 -15.35 60.17
C VAL A 896 18.55 -16.59 60.83
N GLY A 897 17.96 -17.44 59.97
CA GLY A 897 17.73 -18.89 60.18
C GLY A 897 16.25 -19.33 60.09
N THR A 898 15.84 -20.39 59.37
CA THR A 898 16.56 -21.29 58.42
C THR A 898 15.55 -22.01 57.49
N GLU A 899 16.03 -22.48 56.33
CA GLU A 899 15.49 -23.59 55.48
C GLU A 899 14.11 -23.48 54.74
N GLU A 900 14.24 -23.26 53.42
CA GLU A 900 13.61 -23.99 52.27
C GLU A 900 12.13 -23.83 51.81
N GLU A 901 11.99 -24.07 50.49
CA GLU A 901 10.81 -24.25 49.59
C GLU A 901 9.59 -23.31 49.67
N GLY A 902 9.65 -22.21 48.90
CA GLY A 902 8.50 -21.35 48.58
C GLY A 902 7.64 -21.88 47.43
N GLY A 903 6.42 -22.32 47.71
CA GLY A 903 5.47 -22.88 46.74
C GLY A 903 4.70 -21.87 45.87
N SER A 904 3.85 -22.39 44.98
CA SER A 904 3.11 -21.62 43.97
C SER A 904 2.07 -20.64 44.54
N GLY A 905 2.15 -19.37 44.14
CA GLY A 905 1.07 -18.40 44.37
C GLY A 905 -0.20 -18.77 43.62
N ARG A 906 -1.33 -18.88 44.35
CA ARG A 906 -2.64 -19.27 43.83
C ARG A 906 -3.46 -18.00 43.55
N PHE A 907 -4.10 -17.91 42.39
CA PHE A 907 -5.11 -16.88 42.16
C PHE A 907 -6.37 -17.20 42.97
N GLU A 908 -6.85 -16.22 43.73
CA GLU A 908 -8.20 -16.24 44.30
C GLU A 908 -9.18 -15.69 43.25
N LEU A 909 -10.33 -16.34 43.12
CA LEU A 909 -11.45 -15.90 42.26
C LEU A 909 -12.44 -15.13 43.14
N ASP A 910 -13.10 -14.11 42.59
CA ASP A 910 -14.17 -13.41 43.32
C ASP A 910 -15.47 -14.23 43.37
N ASP A 911 -16.37 -13.86 44.28
CA ASP A 911 -17.62 -14.59 44.53
C ASP A 911 -18.51 -14.69 43.27
N GLU A 912 -18.47 -13.68 42.38
CA GLU A 912 -19.26 -13.67 41.13
C GLU A 912 -18.67 -14.64 40.08
N GLN A 913 -17.34 -14.79 40.04
CA GLN A 913 -16.66 -15.82 39.26
C GLN A 913 -16.91 -17.23 39.81
N VAL A 914 -16.96 -17.41 41.14
CA VAL A 914 -17.32 -18.70 41.76
C VAL A 914 -18.75 -19.11 41.41
N ASP A 915 -19.72 -18.19 41.51
CA ASP A 915 -21.13 -18.45 41.18
C ASP A 915 -21.30 -18.78 39.69
N LEU A 916 -20.56 -18.11 38.79
CA LEU A 916 -20.52 -18.43 37.35
C LEU A 916 -19.93 -19.82 37.05
N VAL A 917 -18.88 -20.25 37.76
CA VAL A 917 -18.30 -21.59 37.62
C VAL A 917 -19.27 -22.65 38.14
N GLU A 918 -19.94 -22.42 39.27
CA GLU A 918 -20.90 -23.36 39.82
C GLU A 918 -22.15 -23.50 38.94
N GLN A 919 -22.63 -22.41 38.33
CA GLN A 919 -23.71 -22.43 37.33
C GLN A 919 -23.28 -23.12 36.01
N ALA A 920 -22.00 -23.07 35.64
CA ALA A 920 -21.47 -23.79 34.48
C ALA A 920 -21.40 -25.30 34.74
N LEU A 921 -20.93 -25.72 35.93
CA LEU A 921 -20.89 -27.13 36.35
C LEU A 921 -22.31 -27.72 36.43
N LYS A 922 -23.25 -27.02 37.07
CA LYS A 922 -24.67 -27.44 37.16
C LYS A 922 -25.37 -27.55 35.80
N ARG A 923 -24.83 -26.96 34.73
CA ARG A 923 -25.27 -27.21 33.34
C ARG A 923 -24.59 -28.44 32.73
N ALA A 924 -23.28 -28.61 32.94
CA ALA A 924 -22.55 -29.77 32.44
C ALA A 924 -23.12 -31.09 32.99
N ASP A 925 -23.47 -31.12 34.28
CA ASP A 925 -24.10 -32.29 34.91
C ASP A 925 -25.52 -32.55 34.36
N ALA A 926 -26.32 -31.49 34.16
CA ALA A 926 -27.67 -31.61 33.60
C ALA A 926 -27.69 -32.01 32.10
N ASP A 927 -26.67 -31.61 31.33
CA ASP A 927 -26.47 -32.06 29.95
C ASP A 927 -25.91 -33.50 29.89
N ALA A 928 -25.33 -34.02 30.98
CA ALA A 928 -24.84 -35.40 31.11
C ALA A 928 -25.95 -36.38 31.53
N GLU A 929 -26.79 -36.04 32.51
CA GLU A 929 -27.95 -36.85 32.91
C GLU A 929 -29.02 -36.98 31.79
N GLY A 930 -28.92 -36.17 30.73
CA GLY A 930 -29.76 -36.27 29.52
C GLY A 930 -29.33 -37.32 28.48
N LEU A 931 -28.31 -38.14 28.78
CA LEU A 931 -27.65 -39.03 27.80
C LEU A 931 -27.46 -40.50 28.24
N GLU A 932 -28.09 -40.93 29.34
CA GLU A 932 -28.27 -42.36 29.71
C GLU A 932 -29.71 -42.85 29.48
#